data_AF-A0A9J8DB32-F1
#
_entry.id   AF-A0A9J8DB32-F1
#
_cell.length_a   1.000
_cell.length_b   1.000
_cell.length_c   1.000
_cell.angle_alpha   90.00
_cell.angle_beta   90.00
_cell.angle_gamma   90.00
#
_symmetry.space_group_name_H-M   'P 1'
#
loop_
_entity.id
_entity.type
_entity.pdbx_description
1 polymer ?
#
loop_
_entity_poly.entity_id
_entity_poly.type
_entity_poly.pdbx_seq_one_letter_code
_entity_poly.pdbx_strand_id
1 'polypeptide(L)'
;MEAVSADEFTVEAVERALQQLYYDPDMDKKNVAQKWLTQAQASPQAWHFCWALLRTDKVPEIQFFGASTLHAKISRHWSDLPPGQLDSLRSQLIAQVGQFASGPKMVLTRLCVALASLVLHVLPETWPTAVPDLLRAFQTGESVTEAGGQAQCLALLELLAVLPEELQSSSIPASRRSQLRSALAVDWSSVCSLLQQLLQRPDAPSPVRERVLRCVSSWLTLDIALKDSEGLLESCFALLKESELFDTAVETIVSIISQPDCQRFADSLLKVVPQVLGLQEQLKKAVQDGDMETSHGICRIAVALGETHCRTLLEQVDHWQGFQALVSMIMSCTGTPGHYPVDETSSSLTLTFWYTLQDDITSLDAERQTLYLQIYRPVYFQLVDVLLQKACFPRDEDYAAWSADDKEQFRTYRVDISDTLMYVYELLGPELLRNLYDKLGSLLTDTTHPSSWQDIEALLFGFQSIAETVDVSYSDVIPGLIGLIPLITANNVQLAETIMFTIGSLAEWLADHSLMLASVLPVVLHGLSNPDLSVACVSALKRICRECRHDLHLHANDIMAVSQAVLVKDIHKSPQCMWIMQALGFLLLALPRDEILGKLLSLVTPHIQQLEKLANEPPSSANKLPIVHILGLLSNLFSTFDLNKQSERLEVMRPVQTQPHNDNPVVVVLQQAFPLIQTIVSKWLNEPEVVEAVCAVFEKSLKTLLRDFAPLVTQLCELIGQMFGAYPQASALDLTRQVLRRKADLYLSDHLDIKAVFYCGEHHLAEHFAEVLFSVSRNCPSMLSVWLREALLPPGFPSSHLTTEHKEHFCQQILREQVSKRRMKDIVKEFALLSRGLQGTEYAANY
;
A
#
# COMPACT_ATOMS: atom_id res chain seq x y z
N MET A 1 1.35 42.68 -13.02
CA MET A 1 2.46 42.75 -12.06
C MET A 1 2.79 44.22 -11.87
N GLU A 2 2.08 44.87 -10.95
CA GLU A 2 2.51 46.19 -10.46
C GLU A 2 3.66 45.96 -9.49
N ALA A 3 4.74 46.72 -9.67
CA ALA A 3 5.93 46.63 -8.86
C ALA A 3 5.62 47.16 -7.45
N VAL A 4 5.62 46.26 -6.47
CA VAL A 4 5.51 46.58 -5.04
C VAL A 4 6.71 47.44 -4.64
N SER A 5 6.46 48.64 -4.11
CA SER A 5 7.50 49.62 -3.76
C SER A 5 8.34 49.15 -2.57
N ALA A 6 9.64 49.48 -2.57
CA ALA A 6 10.61 49.04 -1.57
C ALA A 6 10.37 49.54 -0.13
N ASP A 7 9.42 50.46 0.10
CA ASP A 7 9.10 51.06 1.41
C ASP A 7 8.02 50.29 2.20
N GLU A 8 7.47 49.19 1.69
CA GLU A 8 6.29 48.53 2.28
C GLU A 8 6.61 47.50 3.39
N PHE A 9 7.81 46.91 3.41
CA PHE A 9 8.17 45.80 4.31
C PHE A 9 9.01 46.25 5.53
N THR A 10 8.40 47.01 6.46
CA THR A 10 9.02 47.38 7.74
C THR A 10 8.77 46.36 8.84
N VAL A 11 9.55 46.40 9.93
CA VAL A 11 9.37 45.52 11.11
C VAL A 11 7.94 45.63 11.65
N GLU A 12 7.43 46.85 11.80
CA GLU A 12 6.09 47.13 12.34
C GLU A 12 4.97 46.68 11.41
N ALA A 13 5.19 46.71 10.08
CA ALA A 13 4.24 46.20 9.11
C ALA A 13 4.17 44.67 9.16
N VAL A 14 5.31 44.00 9.28
CA VAL A 14 5.40 42.55 9.44
C VAL A 14 4.75 42.09 10.75
N GLU A 15 4.98 42.79 11.86
CA GLU A 15 4.35 42.47 13.14
C GLU A 15 2.82 42.58 13.08
N ARG A 16 2.28 43.64 12.45
CA ARG A 16 0.83 43.78 12.25
C ARG A 16 0.24 42.67 11.39
N ALA A 17 0.93 42.29 10.31
CA ALA A 17 0.49 41.21 9.45
C ALA A 17 0.52 39.85 10.19
N LEU A 18 1.51 39.61 11.06
CA LEU A 18 1.57 38.41 11.91
C LEU A 18 0.44 38.40 12.94
N GLN A 19 0.15 39.54 13.57
CA GLN A 19 -1.00 39.65 14.49
C GLN A 19 -2.32 39.31 13.77
N GLN A 20 -2.51 39.81 12.55
CA GLN A 20 -3.67 39.48 11.72
C GLN A 20 -3.71 37.99 11.37
N LEU A 21 -2.57 37.39 11.01
CA LEU A 21 -2.51 35.97 10.66
C LEU A 21 -2.88 35.06 11.85
N TYR A 22 -2.34 35.34 13.03
CA TYR A 22 -2.54 34.49 14.20
C TYR A 22 -3.88 34.74 14.91
N TYR A 23 -4.30 36.00 15.05
CA TYR A 23 -5.40 36.36 15.96
C TYR A 23 -6.69 36.86 15.28
N ASP A 24 -6.71 37.18 13.98
CA ASP A 24 -7.95 37.60 13.32
C ASP A 24 -8.90 36.40 13.12
N PRO A 25 -10.18 36.45 13.52
CA PRO A 25 -11.11 35.32 13.34
C PRO A 25 -11.51 35.09 11.87
N ASP A 26 -11.28 36.06 10.98
CA ASP A 26 -11.68 36.01 9.57
C ASP A 26 -10.62 35.29 8.72
N MET A 27 -11.00 34.15 8.12
CA MET A 27 -10.13 33.34 7.27
C MET A 27 -9.66 34.07 6.01
N ASP A 28 -10.46 34.98 5.44
CA ASP A 28 -10.06 35.72 4.25
C ASP A 28 -8.95 36.71 4.58
N LYS A 29 -9.04 37.36 5.75
CA LYS A 29 -7.99 38.24 6.25
C LYS A 29 -6.71 37.50 6.61
N LYS A 30 -6.81 36.29 7.17
CA LYS A 30 -5.64 35.42 7.39
C LYS A 30 -4.96 35.06 6.07
N ASN A 31 -5.74 34.71 5.04
CA ASN A 31 -5.23 34.39 3.71
C ASN A 31 -4.50 35.58 3.06
N VAL A 32 -5.05 36.80 3.21
CA VAL A 32 -4.40 38.04 2.74
C VAL A 32 -3.09 38.28 3.48
N ALA A 33 -3.08 38.20 4.81
CA ALA A 33 -1.88 38.37 5.62
C ALA A 33 -0.80 37.32 5.27
N GLN A 34 -1.16 36.06 5.10
CA GLN A 34 -0.23 34.99 4.71
C GLN A 34 0.40 35.25 3.34
N LYS A 35 -0.40 35.67 2.34
CA LYS A 35 0.13 36.01 1.01
C LYS A 35 1.11 37.17 1.09
N TRP A 36 0.78 38.22 1.84
CA TRP A 36 1.64 39.38 2.02
C TRP A 36 2.94 39.03 2.77
N LEU A 37 2.84 38.24 3.86
CA LEU A 37 4.01 37.77 4.61
C LEU A 37 4.93 36.89 3.77
N THR A 38 4.37 36.07 2.88
CA THR A 38 5.15 35.28 1.91
C THR A 38 5.96 36.18 0.96
N GLN A 39 5.37 37.28 0.50
CA GLN A 39 6.07 38.28 -0.31
C GLN A 39 7.14 39.01 0.51
N ALA A 40 6.84 39.36 1.76
CA ALA A 40 7.80 39.97 2.68
C ALA A 40 9.01 39.06 2.93
N GLN A 41 8.82 37.74 3.11
CA GLN A 41 9.91 36.77 3.25
C GLN A 41 10.81 36.69 2.01
N ALA A 42 10.24 36.80 0.81
CA ALA A 42 11.00 36.79 -0.44
C ALA A 42 11.73 38.12 -0.70
N SER A 43 11.32 39.23 -0.07
CA SER A 43 11.88 40.58 -0.29
C SER A 43 13.33 40.75 0.17
N PRO A 44 14.16 41.64 -0.41
CA PRO A 44 15.51 41.93 0.09
C PRO A 44 15.56 42.45 1.54
N GLN A 45 14.50 43.16 1.98
CA GLN A 45 14.34 43.71 3.32
C GLN A 45 14.31 42.63 4.40
N ALA A 46 13.93 41.39 4.04
CA ALA A 46 13.90 40.26 4.96
C ALA A 46 15.25 39.97 5.61
N TRP A 47 16.38 40.24 4.95
CA TRP A 47 17.72 40.11 5.55
C TRP A 47 17.95 41.04 6.76
N HIS A 48 17.16 42.12 6.87
CA HIS A 48 17.29 43.10 7.95
C HIS A 48 16.21 42.92 9.01
N PHE A 49 14.93 42.85 8.62
CA PHE A 49 13.85 42.81 9.61
C PHE A 49 13.84 41.50 10.40
N CYS A 50 14.29 40.37 9.83
CA CYS A 50 14.28 39.07 10.51
C CYS A 50 15.05 39.09 11.85
N TRP A 51 16.19 39.79 11.91
CA TRP A 51 16.97 39.95 13.14
C TRP A 51 16.27 40.84 14.17
N ALA A 52 15.54 41.86 13.72
CA ALA A 52 14.76 42.72 14.61
C ALA A 52 13.58 41.97 15.24
N LEU A 53 13.00 41.00 14.52
CA LEU A 53 11.93 40.14 15.02
C LEU A 53 12.42 39.09 16.03
N LEU A 54 13.72 38.76 16.02
CA LEU A 54 14.36 37.83 16.94
C LEU A 54 14.76 38.45 18.28
N ARG A 55 14.43 39.72 18.53
CA ARG A 55 14.76 40.34 19.81
C ARG A 55 13.96 39.71 20.95
N THR A 56 14.55 39.68 22.14
CA THR A 56 13.96 39.07 23.34
C THR A 56 12.71 39.78 23.86
N ASP A 57 12.45 41.03 23.41
CA ASP A 57 11.24 41.79 23.72
C ASP A 57 9.99 41.37 22.92
N LYS A 58 10.14 40.47 21.94
CA LYS A 58 9.06 40.01 21.05
C LYS A 58 8.46 38.69 21.54
N VAL A 59 7.20 38.42 21.16
CA VAL A 59 6.52 37.15 21.48
C VAL A 59 7.06 36.00 20.61
N PRO A 60 7.00 34.74 21.08
CA PRO A 60 7.61 33.59 20.38
C PRO A 60 7.15 33.39 18.94
N GLU A 61 5.90 33.69 18.62
CA GLU A 61 5.32 33.55 17.28
C GLU A 61 5.96 34.53 16.28
N ILE A 62 6.27 35.74 16.74
CA ILE A 62 6.97 36.77 15.95
C ILE A 62 8.44 36.38 15.78
N GLN A 63 9.08 35.92 16.85
CA GLN A 63 10.45 35.41 16.80
C GLN A 63 10.58 34.22 15.84
N PHE A 64 9.59 33.31 15.85
CA PHE A 64 9.56 32.16 14.95
C PHE A 64 9.48 32.59 13.48
N PHE A 65 8.69 33.62 13.16
CA PHE A 65 8.67 34.17 11.80
C PHE A 65 10.02 34.77 11.41
N GLY A 66 10.71 35.45 12.33
CA GLY A 66 12.08 35.92 12.13
C GLY A 66 13.05 34.79 11.79
N ALA A 67 13.08 33.74 12.60
CA ALA A 67 13.91 32.55 12.35
C ALA A 67 13.54 31.84 11.05
N SER A 68 12.24 31.70 10.75
CA SER A 68 11.76 31.06 9.52
C SER A 68 12.12 31.87 8.27
N THR A 69 12.12 33.20 8.38
CA THR A 69 12.54 34.09 7.30
C THR A 69 14.03 33.93 7.02
N LEU A 70 14.87 33.84 8.06
CA LEU A 70 16.30 33.55 7.91
C LEU A 70 16.54 32.22 7.20
N HIS A 71 15.88 31.15 7.63
CA HIS A 71 15.97 29.84 6.98
C HIS A 71 15.57 29.91 5.50
N ALA A 72 14.43 30.54 5.18
CA ALA A 72 13.97 30.69 3.80
C ALA A 72 14.96 31.50 2.95
N LYS A 73 15.55 32.55 3.52
CA LYS A 73 16.56 33.37 2.84
C LYS A 73 17.83 32.59 2.54
N ILE A 74 18.34 31.85 3.52
CA ILE A 74 19.55 31.05 3.37
C ILE A 74 19.32 29.91 2.38
N SER A 75 18.22 29.17 2.51
CA SER A 75 17.94 27.98 1.70
C SER A 75 17.54 28.28 0.25
N ARG A 76 16.75 29.33 0.00
CA ARG A 76 16.17 29.62 -1.33
C ARG A 76 16.77 30.83 -2.03
N HIS A 77 17.30 31.78 -1.27
CA HIS A 77 17.78 33.07 -1.78
C HIS A 77 19.27 33.28 -1.48
N TRP A 78 20.06 32.21 -1.47
CA TRP A 78 21.50 32.24 -1.19
C TRP A 78 22.28 33.20 -2.11
N SER A 79 21.87 33.32 -3.37
CA SER A 79 22.47 34.22 -4.37
C SER A 79 22.35 35.70 -4.02
N ASP A 80 21.39 36.08 -3.17
CA ASP A 80 21.13 37.47 -2.80
C ASP A 80 22.10 37.97 -1.72
N LEU A 81 22.93 37.07 -1.14
CA LEU A 81 23.88 37.42 -0.09
C LEU A 81 25.08 38.20 -0.68
N PRO A 82 25.37 39.43 -0.23
CA PRO A 82 26.49 40.21 -0.76
C PRO A 82 27.86 39.55 -0.47
N PRO A 83 28.81 39.62 -1.41
CA PRO A 83 30.15 39.09 -1.20
C PRO A 83 30.84 39.81 -0.02
N GLY A 84 31.30 39.03 0.96
CA GLY A 84 31.98 39.54 2.18
C GLY A 84 31.12 39.57 3.45
N GLN A 85 29.81 39.28 3.38
CA GLN A 85 28.95 39.24 4.59
C GLN A 85 28.82 37.85 5.23
N LEU A 86 29.38 36.81 4.61
CA LEU A 86 29.25 35.42 5.06
C LEU A 86 29.75 35.21 6.50
N ASP A 87 30.92 35.76 6.83
CA ASP A 87 31.48 35.63 8.18
C ASP A 87 30.62 36.29 9.25
N SER A 88 30.07 37.47 8.95
CA SER A 88 29.14 38.18 9.84
C SER A 88 27.86 37.37 10.05
N LEU A 89 27.27 36.84 8.96
CA LEU A 89 26.07 36.01 9.02
C LEU A 89 26.31 34.76 9.87
N ARG A 90 27.44 34.08 9.66
CA ARG A 90 27.87 32.92 10.44
C ARG A 90 27.98 33.24 11.93
N SER A 91 28.75 34.27 12.30
CA SER A 91 28.94 34.64 13.71
C SER A 91 27.63 35.07 14.36
N GLN A 92 26.75 35.78 13.65
CA GLN A 92 25.44 36.19 14.15
C GLN A 92 24.50 35.01 14.39
N LEU A 93 24.40 34.05 13.45
CA LEU A 93 23.57 32.86 13.63
C LEU A 93 24.04 32.02 14.82
N ILE A 94 25.36 31.77 14.94
CA ILE A 94 25.91 31.01 16.07
C ILE A 94 25.58 31.71 17.40
N ALA A 95 25.75 33.04 17.46
CA ALA A 95 25.41 33.82 18.64
C ALA A 95 23.91 33.77 18.97
N GLN A 96 23.04 33.84 17.97
CA GLN A 96 21.58 33.74 18.17
C GLN A 96 21.16 32.34 18.64
N VAL A 97 21.72 31.27 18.09
CA VAL A 97 21.47 29.90 18.58
C VAL A 97 21.89 29.77 20.05
N GLY A 98 23.06 30.30 20.43
CA GLY A 98 23.51 30.34 21.82
C GLY A 98 22.58 31.16 22.73
N GLN A 99 22.11 32.32 22.27
CA GLN A 99 21.17 33.17 23.01
C GLN A 99 19.80 32.49 23.22
N PHE A 100 19.30 31.79 22.20
CA PHE A 100 18.02 31.08 22.23
C PHE A 100 18.10 29.67 22.82
N ALA A 101 19.27 29.25 23.32
CA ALA A 101 19.44 27.95 23.98
C ALA A 101 18.50 27.77 25.18
N SER A 102 18.24 28.86 25.93
CA SER A 102 17.26 28.89 27.04
C SER A 102 15.91 29.50 26.63
N GLY A 103 15.68 29.75 25.33
CA GLY A 103 14.48 30.40 24.79
C GLY A 103 13.39 29.40 24.34
N PRO A 104 12.40 29.87 23.57
CA PRO A 104 11.34 29.02 23.03
C PRO A 104 11.89 27.97 22.06
N LYS A 105 11.62 26.67 22.33
CA LYS A 105 12.14 25.53 21.53
C LYS A 105 11.86 25.67 20.03
N MET A 106 10.67 26.11 19.63
CA MET A 106 10.30 26.28 18.21
C MET A 106 11.22 27.27 17.47
N VAL A 107 11.68 28.32 18.16
CA VAL A 107 12.57 29.34 17.59
C VAL A 107 13.99 28.78 17.52
N LEU A 108 14.45 28.12 18.58
CA LEU A 108 15.76 27.46 18.62
C LEU A 108 15.90 26.44 17.49
N THR A 109 14.96 25.51 17.36
CA THR A 109 14.96 24.51 16.27
C THR A 109 15.02 25.19 14.91
N ARG A 110 14.21 26.23 14.66
CA ARG A 110 14.22 26.94 13.37
C ARG A 110 15.54 27.67 13.10
N LEU A 111 16.18 28.23 14.12
CA LEU A 111 17.52 28.82 14.01
C LEU A 111 18.59 27.75 13.75
N CYS A 112 18.49 26.58 14.37
CA CYS A 112 19.33 25.42 14.07
C CYS A 112 19.17 24.97 12.62
N VAL A 113 17.94 24.92 12.09
CA VAL A 113 17.68 24.64 10.66
C VAL A 113 18.34 25.70 9.78
N ALA A 114 18.19 26.98 10.09
CA ALA A 114 18.83 28.07 9.34
C ALA A 114 20.37 27.97 9.33
N LEU A 115 20.97 27.64 10.48
CA LEU A 115 22.40 27.43 10.60
C LEU A 115 22.86 26.16 9.87
N ALA A 116 22.09 25.08 9.92
CA ALA A 116 22.34 23.86 9.15
C ALA A 116 22.34 24.15 7.64
N SER A 117 21.33 24.86 7.11
CA SER A 117 21.30 25.26 5.69
C SER A 117 22.53 26.09 5.32
N LEU A 118 22.98 27.00 6.20
CA LEU A 118 24.22 27.77 5.97
C LEU A 118 25.42 26.83 5.86
N VAL A 119 25.57 25.89 6.79
CA VAL A 119 26.65 24.90 6.79
C VAL A 119 26.65 24.11 5.47
N LEU A 120 25.49 23.62 5.01
CA LEU A 120 25.36 22.86 3.77
C LEU A 120 25.73 23.67 2.51
N HIS A 121 25.52 24.99 2.51
CA HIS A 121 25.94 25.86 1.41
C HIS A 121 27.46 26.06 1.34
N VAL A 122 28.15 26.10 2.47
CA VAL A 122 29.58 26.45 2.54
C VAL A 122 30.52 25.25 2.67
N LEU A 123 30.02 24.11 3.17
CA LEU A 123 30.77 22.85 3.27
C LEU A 123 30.85 22.19 1.88
N PRO A 124 31.98 21.57 1.48
CA PRO A 124 33.28 21.53 2.16
C PRO A 124 34.24 22.66 1.75
N GLU A 125 33.89 23.48 0.76
CA GLU A 125 34.83 24.37 0.07
C GLU A 125 35.27 25.58 0.89
N THR A 126 34.33 26.24 1.57
CA THR A 126 34.57 27.53 2.25
C THR A 126 34.74 27.35 3.75
N TRP A 127 34.07 26.35 4.35
CA TRP A 127 34.18 26.07 5.79
C TRP A 127 34.33 24.55 6.05
N PRO A 128 35.52 23.97 5.79
CA PRO A 128 35.74 22.52 5.92
C PRO A 128 35.66 22.02 7.37
N THR A 129 35.89 22.88 8.36
CA THR A 129 35.87 22.54 9.80
C THR A 129 34.56 22.94 10.48
N ALA A 130 33.45 23.06 9.74
CA ALA A 130 32.19 23.57 10.27
C ALA A 130 31.71 22.82 11.53
N VAL A 131 31.62 21.48 11.47
CA VAL A 131 31.17 20.68 12.62
C VAL A 131 32.17 20.76 13.79
N PRO A 132 33.49 20.54 13.62
CA PRO A 132 34.47 20.75 14.68
C PRO A 132 34.45 22.16 15.32
N ASP A 133 34.21 23.20 14.54
CA ASP A 133 34.17 24.59 15.02
C ASP A 133 32.92 24.85 15.86
N LEU A 134 31.77 24.31 15.43
CA LEU A 134 30.51 24.37 16.19
C LEU A 134 30.62 23.60 17.51
N LEU A 135 31.20 22.40 17.50
CA LEU A 135 31.46 21.63 18.72
C LEU A 135 32.28 22.46 19.72
N ARG A 136 33.36 23.11 19.27
CA ARG A 136 34.20 23.96 20.13
C ARG A 136 33.46 25.21 20.63
N ALA A 137 32.65 25.84 19.80
CA ALA A 137 31.92 27.06 20.17
C ALA A 137 30.95 26.81 21.34
N PHE A 138 30.21 25.70 21.30
CA PHE A 138 29.20 25.37 22.32
C PHE A 138 29.76 24.58 23.52
N GLN A 139 31.03 24.17 23.51
CA GLN A 139 31.70 23.47 24.62
C GLN A 139 32.49 24.39 25.57
N THR A 140 32.52 25.71 25.33
CA THR A 140 33.36 26.64 26.10
C THR A 140 32.70 27.12 27.41
N GLY A 141 33.02 26.45 28.53
CA GLY A 141 33.18 27.12 29.83
C GLY A 141 32.31 26.68 31.00
N GLU A 142 31.11 26.14 30.78
CA GLU A 142 30.17 25.76 31.87
C GLU A 142 29.99 24.24 31.98
N SER A 143 29.79 23.73 33.20
CA SER A 143 29.51 22.31 33.42
C SER A 143 28.12 21.96 32.87
N VAL A 144 27.96 20.81 32.20
CA VAL A 144 26.65 20.35 31.65
C VAL A 144 25.57 20.22 32.74
N THR A 145 25.98 20.14 34.01
CA THR A 145 25.13 20.10 35.20
C THR A 145 24.56 21.46 35.62
N GLU A 146 25.14 22.56 35.15
CA GLU A 146 24.59 23.91 35.35
C GLU A 146 23.51 24.21 34.32
N ALA A 147 22.49 24.98 34.70
CA ALA A 147 21.35 25.28 33.81
C ALA A 147 21.77 25.95 32.49
N GLY A 148 22.83 26.78 32.52
CA GLY A 148 23.42 27.39 31.33
C GLY A 148 24.14 26.37 30.44
N GLY A 149 25.01 25.55 31.02
CA GLY A 149 25.71 24.47 30.32
C GLY A 149 24.78 23.39 29.74
N GLN A 150 23.69 23.05 30.45
CA GLN A 150 22.67 22.11 29.93
C GLN A 150 21.96 22.69 28.71
N ALA A 151 21.55 23.97 28.76
CA ALA A 151 20.85 24.62 27.65
C ALA A 151 21.74 24.69 26.40
N GLN A 152 23.02 25.04 26.57
CA GLN A 152 23.99 25.08 25.46
C GLN A 152 24.24 23.68 24.87
N CYS A 153 24.32 22.64 25.71
CA CYS A 153 24.45 21.26 25.26
C CYS A 153 23.23 20.82 24.43
N LEU A 154 22.01 21.13 24.89
CA LEU A 154 20.78 20.81 24.16
C LEU A 154 20.68 21.55 22.83
N ALA A 155 21.09 22.83 22.78
CA ALA A 155 21.14 23.60 21.53
C ALA A 155 22.15 23.02 20.53
N LEU A 156 23.30 22.56 21.00
CA LEU A 156 24.29 21.88 20.16
C LEU A 156 23.73 20.56 19.60
N LEU A 157 23.11 19.73 20.43
CA LEU A 157 22.50 18.47 19.99
C LEU A 157 21.33 18.69 19.02
N GLU A 158 20.55 19.76 19.21
CA GLU A 158 19.52 20.21 18.28
C GLU A 158 20.12 20.51 16.91
N LEU A 159 21.19 21.31 16.87
CA LEU A 159 21.89 21.66 15.64
C LEU A 159 22.47 20.43 14.94
N LEU A 160 23.12 19.54 15.69
CA LEU A 160 23.70 18.32 15.13
C LEU A 160 22.61 17.40 14.58
N ALA A 161 21.47 17.26 15.24
CA ALA A 161 20.37 16.43 14.75
C ALA A 161 19.70 17.02 13.50
N VAL A 162 19.53 18.34 13.43
CA VAL A 162 18.87 18.99 12.28
C VAL A 162 19.75 19.01 11.03
N LEU A 163 21.08 18.94 11.18
CA LEU A 163 22.01 19.05 10.05
C LEU A 163 21.85 17.94 8.99
N PRO A 164 21.83 16.64 9.35
CA PRO A 164 21.48 15.57 8.40
C PRO A 164 20.04 15.69 7.88
N GLU A 165 19.07 16.04 8.72
CA GLU A 165 17.65 16.18 8.34
C GLU A 165 17.46 17.26 7.25
N GLU A 166 18.17 18.38 7.35
CA GLU A 166 18.16 19.44 6.34
C GLU A 166 18.83 18.99 5.03
N LEU A 167 19.88 18.16 5.09
CA LEU A 167 20.50 17.61 3.87
C LEU A 167 19.54 16.71 3.07
N GLN A 168 18.70 15.95 3.77
CA GLN A 168 17.71 15.07 3.14
C GLN A 168 16.51 15.85 2.59
N SER A 169 16.03 16.85 3.32
CA SER A 169 14.82 17.61 2.95
C SER A 169 15.07 18.76 1.97
N SER A 170 16.30 19.28 1.89
CA SER A 170 16.65 20.41 1.03
C SER A 170 16.68 20.04 -0.46
N SER A 171 16.32 21.01 -1.31
CA SER A 171 16.37 20.91 -2.77
C SER A 171 17.80 21.05 -3.32
N ILE A 172 18.73 20.24 -2.80
CA ILE A 172 20.13 20.20 -3.22
C ILE A 172 20.27 19.19 -4.39
N PRO A 173 21.06 19.52 -5.45
CA PRO A 173 21.37 18.57 -6.52
C PRO A 173 22.05 17.31 -5.98
N ALA A 174 21.77 16.13 -6.54
CA ALA A 174 22.25 14.87 -5.97
C ALA A 174 23.77 14.73 -5.89
N SER A 175 24.50 15.24 -6.89
CA SER A 175 25.98 15.25 -6.88
C SER A 175 26.52 16.03 -5.69
N ARG A 176 25.93 17.21 -5.40
CA ARG A 176 26.29 18.00 -4.22
C ARG A 176 25.83 17.32 -2.94
N ARG A 177 24.64 16.71 -2.91
CA ARG A 177 24.16 15.96 -1.74
C ARG A 177 25.12 14.82 -1.39
N SER A 178 25.59 14.06 -2.38
CA SER A 178 26.56 12.98 -2.18
C SER A 178 27.90 13.52 -1.64
N GLN A 179 28.42 14.62 -2.20
CA GLN A 179 29.63 15.28 -1.69
C GLN A 179 29.46 15.73 -0.23
N LEU A 180 28.33 16.37 0.10
CA LEU A 180 28.01 16.82 1.45
C LEU A 180 27.85 15.65 2.42
N ARG A 181 27.19 14.57 2.00
CA ARG A 181 27.05 13.34 2.78
C ARG A 181 28.42 12.75 3.12
N SER A 182 29.30 12.61 2.13
CA SER A 182 30.67 12.13 2.37
C SER A 182 31.47 13.07 3.27
N ALA A 183 31.32 14.39 3.13
CA ALA A 183 32.00 15.36 3.99
C ALA A 183 31.52 15.27 5.45
N LEU A 184 30.20 15.21 5.69
CA LEU A 184 29.63 15.06 7.03
C LEU A 184 29.97 13.71 7.65
N ALA A 185 29.99 12.63 6.86
CA ALA A 185 30.35 11.30 7.35
C ALA A 185 31.78 11.25 7.93
N VAL A 186 32.71 12.07 7.45
CA VAL A 186 34.07 12.19 8.02
C VAL A 186 34.02 12.76 9.45
N ASP A 187 33.14 13.72 9.69
CA ASP A 187 32.96 14.36 11.00
C ASP A 187 32.26 13.46 12.02
N TRP A 188 31.66 12.34 11.58
CA TRP A 188 30.99 11.38 12.46
C TRP A 188 31.87 10.92 13.62
N SER A 189 33.16 10.67 13.39
CA SER A 189 34.08 10.22 14.44
C SER A 189 34.11 11.16 15.66
N SER A 190 34.08 12.48 15.42
CA SER A 190 34.08 13.50 16.47
C SER A 190 32.71 13.61 17.14
N VAL A 191 31.63 13.52 16.35
CA VAL A 191 30.26 13.55 16.87
C VAL A 191 29.97 12.31 17.70
N CYS A 192 30.27 11.11 17.19
CA CYS A 192 30.11 9.82 17.85
C CYS A 192 30.79 9.80 19.23
N SER A 193 32.04 10.28 19.31
CA SER A 193 32.77 10.37 20.58
C SER A 193 32.07 11.27 21.60
N LEU A 194 31.54 12.43 21.19
CA LEU A 194 30.77 13.31 22.06
C LEU A 194 29.47 12.63 22.53
N LEU A 195 28.71 12.05 21.61
CA LEU A 195 27.43 11.40 21.91
C LEU A 195 27.64 10.24 22.91
N GLN A 196 28.68 9.42 22.69
CA GLN A 196 29.02 8.31 23.58
C GLN A 196 29.41 8.83 24.97
N GLN A 197 30.22 9.89 25.04
CA GLN A 197 30.58 10.51 26.31
C GLN A 197 29.34 11.05 27.05
N LEU A 198 28.37 11.64 26.36
CA LEU A 198 27.15 12.16 26.98
C LEU A 198 26.23 11.04 27.50
N LEU A 199 26.12 9.91 26.78
CA LEU A 199 25.33 8.76 27.22
C LEU A 199 25.96 8.06 28.43
N GLN A 200 27.28 7.89 28.44
CA GLN A 200 28.01 7.18 29.51
C GLN A 200 28.13 7.97 30.81
N ARG A 201 27.76 9.26 30.83
CA ARG A 201 27.79 10.08 32.04
C ARG A 201 26.61 9.73 32.95
N PRO A 202 26.86 9.29 34.20
CA PRO A 202 25.79 8.87 35.11
C PRO A 202 24.87 10.03 35.49
N ASP A 203 25.41 11.25 35.62
CA ASP A 203 24.68 12.45 36.04
C ASP A 203 24.05 13.23 34.86
N ALA A 204 24.08 12.68 33.64
CA ALA A 204 23.50 13.36 32.48
C ALA A 204 21.96 13.43 32.61
N PRO A 205 21.32 14.61 32.47
CA PRO A 205 19.87 14.72 32.52
C PRO A 205 19.17 13.91 31.42
N SER A 206 18.01 13.32 31.73
CA SER A 206 17.16 12.56 30.79
C SER A 206 16.91 13.29 29.45
N PRO A 207 16.58 14.61 29.41
CA PRO A 207 16.41 15.35 28.15
C PRO A 207 17.66 15.42 27.27
N VAL A 208 18.86 15.37 27.87
CA VAL A 208 20.12 15.36 27.12
C VAL A 208 20.31 14.00 26.48
N ARG A 209 20.09 12.90 27.21
CA ARG A 209 20.17 11.54 26.66
C ARG A 209 19.14 11.31 25.54
N GLU A 210 17.90 11.75 25.73
CA GLU A 210 16.85 11.71 24.71
C GLU A 210 17.27 12.46 23.44
N ARG A 211 17.86 13.66 23.57
CA ARG A 211 18.34 14.42 22.40
C ARG A 211 19.55 13.78 21.74
N VAL A 212 20.43 13.13 22.49
CA VAL A 212 21.54 12.33 21.96
C VAL A 212 21.01 11.18 21.09
N LEU A 213 20.03 10.42 21.58
CA LEU A 213 19.43 9.31 20.84
C LEU A 213 18.82 9.78 19.50
N ARG A 214 18.06 10.88 19.51
CA ARG A 214 17.55 11.51 18.27
C ARG A 214 18.67 11.95 17.33
N CYS A 215 19.76 12.49 17.87
CA CYS A 215 20.93 12.88 17.08
C CYS A 215 21.56 11.66 16.41
N VAL A 216 21.69 10.53 17.11
CA VAL A 216 22.19 9.27 16.53
C VAL A 216 21.32 8.85 15.35
N SER A 217 20.00 8.76 15.53
CA SER A 217 19.07 8.36 14.45
C SER A 217 19.17 9.26 13.22
N SER A 218 19.30 10.58 13.39
CA SER A 218 19.45 11.52 12.29
C SER A 218 20.75 11.32 11.50
N TRP A 219 21.88 11.17 12.19
CA TRP A 219 23.19 11.01 11.54
C TRP A 219 23.32 9.71 10.77
N LEU A 220 22.64 8.64 11.22
CA LEU A 220 22.63 7.34 10.56
C LEU A 220 22.00 7.39 9.16
N THR A 221 21.23 8.42 8.82
CA THR A 221 20.75 8.65 7.45
C THR A 221 21.87 8.99 6.45
N LEU A 222 23.11 9.19 6.92
CA LEU A 222 24.27 9.56 6.10
C LEU A 222 25.12 8.36 5.65
N ASP A 223 24.56 7.15 5.64
CA ASP A 223 25.24 5.90 5.23
C ASP A 223 26.49 5.58 6.06
N ILE A 224 26.43 5.86 7.36
CA ILE A 224 27.51 5.60 8.32
C ILE A 224 27.64 4.08 8.54
N ALA A 225 28.87 3.57 8.52
CA ALA A 225 29.12 2.15 8.72
C ALA A 225 28.80 1.70 10.15
N LEU A 226 28.12 0.54 10.28
CA LEU A 226 27.74 -0.03 11.58
C LEU A 226 28.94 -0.22 12.53
N LYS A 227 30.08 -0.64 11.99
CA LYS A 227 31.34 -0.83 12.73
C LYS A 227 31.78 0.42 13.51
N ASP A 228 31.48 1.61 12.98
CA ASP A 228 31.89 2.89 13.57
C ASP A 228 30.88 3.39 14.63
N SER A 229 29.80 2.64 14.84
CA SER A 229 28.71 2.94 15.77
C SER A 229 28.49 1.87 16.85
N GLU A 230 29.31 0.81 16.90
CA GLU A 230 29.16 -0.31 17.85
C GLU A 230 29.08 0.15 19.31
N GLY A 231 29.96 1.07 19.75
CA GLY A 231 29.98 1.57 21.12
C GLY A 231 28.78 2.44 21.51
N LEU A 232 28.16 3.11 20.53
CA LEU A 232 26.90 3.83 20.74
C LEU A 232 25.73 2.86 20.84
N LEU A 233 25.71 1.83 19.99
CA LEU A 233 24.68 0.80 20.02
C LEU A 233 24.65 0.08 21.38
N GLU A 234 25.83 -0.31 21.91
CA GLU A 234 25.97 -0.83 23.27
C GLU A 234 25.38 0.09 24.34
N SER A 235 25.65 1.39 24.21
CA SER A 235 25.12 2.42 25.13
C SER A 235 23.60 2.53 25.01
N CYS A 236 23.02 2.42 23.81
CA CYS A 236 21.57 2.44 23.60
C CYS A 236 20.88 1.22 24.23
N PHE A 237 21.46 0.02 24.09
CA PHE A 237 20.92 -1.18 24.76
C PHE A 237 20.91 -1.05 26.29
N ALA A 238 21.93 -0.39 26.87
CA ALA A 238 21.96 -0.14 28.31
C ALA A 238 20.81 0.77 28.80
N LEU A 239 20.37 1.71 27.96
CA LEU A 239 19.29 2.66 28.26
C LEU A 239 17.88 2.03 28.20
N LEU A 240 17.71 0.84 27.63
CA LEU A 240 16.42 0.13 27.62
C LEU A 240 15.94 -0.26 29.04
N LYS A 241 16.78 -0.09 30.07
CA LYS A 241 16.39 -0.25 31.48
C LYS A 241 15.76 1.00 32.08
N GLU A 242 15.92 2.15 31.44
CA GLU A 242 15.38 3.44 31.87
C GLU A 242 14.01 3.67 31.19
N SER A 243 12.92 3.56 31.96
CA SER A 243 11.55 3.66 31.42
C SER A 243 11.28 4.97 30.68
N GLU A 244 11.85 6.11 31.12
CA GLU A 244 11.67 7.40 30.43
C GLU A 244 12.31 7.46 29.03
N LEU A 245 13.34 6.64 28.78
CA LEU A 245 14.11 6.66 27.53
C LEU A 245 13.84 5.45 26.64
N PHE A 246 13.00 4.52 27.10
CA PHE A 246 12.79 3.23 26.46
C PHE A 246 12.40 3.37 24.98
N ASP A 247 11.33 4.11 24.67
CA ASP A 247 10.84 4.24 23.29
C ASP A 247 11.88 4.89 22.37
N THR A 248 12.52 5.95 22.86
CA THR A 248 13.54 6.66 22.06
C THR A 248 14.75 5.75 21.82
N ALA A 249 15.13 4.93 22.80
CA ALA A 249 16.21 3.95 22.65
C ALA A 249 15.83 2.83 21.67
N VAL A 250 14.59 2.32 21.73
CA VAL A 250 14.06 1.35 20.77
C VAL A 250 14.12 1.90 19.35
N GLU A 251 13.60 3.11 19.11
CA GLU A 251 13.64 3.76 17.80
C GLU A 251 15.07 3.92 17.28
N THR A 252 16.00 4.34 18.13
CA THR A 252 17.41 4.48 17.76
C THR A 252 18.05 3.13 17.43
N ILE A 253 17.82 2.09 18.22
CA ILE A 253 18.36 0.74 17.97
C ILE A 253 17.80 0.18 16.65
N VAL A 254 16.48 0.26 16.44
CA VAL A 254 15.84 -0.18 15.19
C VAL A 254 16.40 0.61 14.01
N SER A 255 16.54 1.93 14.13
CA SER A 255 17.13 2.77 13.07
C SER A 255 18.58 2.41 12.75
N ILE A 256 19.39 1.99 13.73
CA ILE A 256 20.76 1.51 13.51
C ILE A 256 20.74 0.18 12.76
N ILE A 257 19.91 -0.76 13.20
CA ILE A 257 19.90 -2.13 12.66
C ILE A 257 19.30 -2.14 11.25
N SER A 258 18.29 -1.32 10.96
CA SER A 258 17.58 -1.32 9.68
C SER A 258 18.26 -0.53 8.55
N GLN A 259 19.53 -0.11 8.69
CA GLN A 259 20.21 0.59 7.61
C GLN A 259 20.52 -0.35 6.41
N PRO A 260 20.39 0.11 5.15
CA PRO A 260 20.53 -0.74 3.96
C PRO A 260 21.91 -1.42 3.80
N ASP A 261 22.98 -0.78 4.28
CA ASP A 261 24.36 -1.26 4.13
C ASP A 261 24.83 -2.13 5.31
N CYS A 262 24.01 -2.33 6.36
CA CYS A 262 24.38 -3.12 7.54
C CYS A 262 24.72 -4.58 7.23
N GLN A 263 24.08 -5.18 6.22
CA GLN A 263 24.36 -6.53 5.72
C GLN A 263 25.83 -6.76 5.33
N ARG A 264 26.58 -5.69 5.00
CA ARG A 264 28.02 -5.78 4.68
C ARG A 264 28.91 -6.01 5.91
N PHE A 265 28.39 -5.79 7.12
CA PHE A 265 29.12 -5.83 8.38
C PHE A 265 28.67 -7.02 9.24
N ALA A 266 28.75 -8.24 8.69
CA ALA A 266 28.31 -9.47 9.35
C ALA A 266 28.92 -9.67 10.75
N ASP A 267 30.22 -9.38 10.93
CA ASP A 267 30.89 -9.48 12.24
C ASP A 267 30.26 -8.57 13.30
N SER A 268 29.86 -7.36 12.91
CA SER A 268 29.18 -6.42 13.81
C SER A 268 27.78 -6.92 14.14
N LEU A 269 27.03 -7.43 13.16
CA LEU A 269 25.70 -8.02 13.38
C LEU A 269 25.75 -9.21 14.34
N LEU A 270 26.76 -10.07 14.22
CA LEU A 270 26.97 -11.20 15.13
C LEU A 270 27.20 -10.76 16.59
N LYS A 271 27.75 -9.56 16.83
CA LYS A 271 27.86 -8.98 18.19
C LYS A 271 26.55 -8.40 18.70
N VAL A 272 25.63 -8.01 17.82
CA VAL A 272 24.30 -7.48 18.19
C VAL A 272 23.35 -8.60 18.62
N VAL A 273 23.44 -9.79 18.00
CA VAL A 273 22.62 -10.97 18.36
C VAL A 273 22.59 -11.24 19.88
N PRO A 274 23.72 -11.38 20.59
CA PRO A 274 23.69 -11.63 22.04
C PRO A 274 23.15 -10.46 22.86
N GLN A 275 23.24 -9.21 22.37
CA GLN A 275 22.65 -8.05 23.06
C GLN A 275 21.12 -8.08 22.99
N VAL A 276 20.56 -8.43 21.84
CA VAL A 276 19.11 -8.64 21.66
C VAL A 276 18.62 -9.81 22.50
N LEU A 277 19.34 -10.94 22.48
CA LEU A 277 19.00 -12.11 23.31
C LEU A 277 19.06 -11.78 24.82
N GLY A 278 19.92 -10.84 25.23
CA GLY A 278 19.98 -10.34 26.60
C GLY A 278 18.69 -9.67 27.09
N LEU A 279 17.80 -9.25 26.17
CA LEU A 279 16.49 -8.66 26.49
C LEU A 279 15.41 -9.71 26.79
N GLN A 280 15.68 -11.00 26.61
CA GLN A 280 14.67 -12.06 26.74
C GLN A 280 13.99 -12.08 28.12
N GLU A 281 14.73 -11.86 29.20
CA GLU A 281 14.16 -11.81 30.55
C GLU A 281 13.31 -10.55 30.78
N GLN A 282 13.69 -9.42 30.21
CA GLN A 282 12.89 -8.19 30.24
C GLN A 282 11.59 -8.36 29.46
N LEU A 283 11.64 -9.00 28.29
CA LEU A 283 10.46 -9.35 27.49
C LEU A 283 9.50 -10.25 28.27
N LYS A 284 10.01 -11.34 28.87
CA LYS A 284 9.17 -12.25 29.68
C LYS A 284 8.50 -11.53 30.82
N LYS A 285 9.22 -10.64 31.51
CA LYS A 285 8.67 -9.85 32.61
C LYS A 285 7.60 -8.87 32.11
N ALA A 286 7.85 -8.15 31.02
CA ALA A 286 6.88 -7.23 30.44
C ALA A 286 5.57 -7.93 30.07
N VAL A 287 5.66 -9.11 29.46
CA VAL A 287 4.49 -9.94 29.13
C VAL A 287 3.73 -10.40 30.39
N GLN A 288 4.44 -10.78 31.46
CA GLN A 288 3.82 -11.17 32.74
C GLN A 288 3.12 -10.00 33.44
N ASP A 289 3.70 -8.80 33.34
CA ASP A 289 3.20 -7.58 33.96
C ASP A 289 2.09 -6.90 33.12
N GLY A 290 1.84 -7.37 31.89
CA GLY A 290 0.89 -6.77 30.95
C GLY A 290 1.39 -5.46 30.33
N ASP A 291 2.70 -5.23 30.32
CA ASP A 291 3.34 -4.06 29.73
C ASP A 291 3.48 -4.23 28.21
N MET A 292 2.46 -3.77 27.49
CA MET A 292 2.39 -3.81 26.04
C MET A 292 3.48 -2.95 25.37
N GLU A 293 3.83 -1.80 25.94
CA GLU A 293 4.81 -0.88 25.36
C GLU A 293 6.22 -1.49 25.38
N THR A 294 6.63 -2.04 26.53
CA THR A 294 7.93 -2.72 26.64
C THR A 294 8.01 -3.98 25.78
N SER A 295 6.97 -4.82 25.79
CA SER A 295 6.95 -6.05 24.99
C SER A 295 6.99 -5.74 23.49
N HIS A 296 6.22 -4.75 23.04
CA HIS A 296 6.19 -4.28 21.66
C HIS A 296 7.54 -3.70 21.22
N GLY A 297 8.15 -2.84 22.05
CA GLY A 297 9.46 -2.26 21.77
C GLY A 297 10.58 -3.30 21.63
N ILE A 298 10.64 -4.30 22.52
CA ILE A 298 11.62 -5.39 22.43
C ILE A 298 11.34 -6.27 21.20
N CYS A 299 10.07 -6.55 20.90
CA CYS A 299 9.69 -7.29 19.70
C CYS A 299 10.17 -6.59 18.44
N ARG A 300 10.00 -5.26 18.34
CA ARG A 300 10.51 -4.46 17.20
C ARG A 300 12.01 -4.59 17.00
N ILE A 301 12.80 -4.58 18.08
CA ILE A 301 14.26 -4.76 17.99
C ILE A 301 14.60 -6.16 17.45
N ALA A 302 13.96 -7.21 17.99
CA ALA A 302 14.22 -8.58 17.58
C ALA A 302 13.83 -8.83 16.12
N VAL A 303 12.66 -8.34 15.70
CA VAL A 303 12.18 -8.42 14.31
C VAL A 303 13.07 -7.61 13.39
N ALA A 304 13.45 -6.37 13.74
CA ALA A 304 14.32 -5.56 12.89
C ALA A 304 15.66 -6.25 12.59
N LEU A 305 16.26 -6.92 13.59
CA LEU A 305 17.48 -7.71 13.39
C LEU A 305 17.23 -8.96 12.56
N GLY A 306 16.18 -9.71 12.90
CA GLY A 306 15.86 -10.99 12.26
C GLY A 306 15.44 -10.83 10.81
N GLU A 307 14.57 -9.87 10.50
CA GLU A 307 13.99 -9.65 9.17
C GLU A 307 14.99 -8.96 8.23
N THR A 308 15.63 -7.87 8.67
CA THR A 308 16.55 -7.11 7.80
C THR A 308 17.79 -7.92 7.42
N HIS A 309 18.27 -8.78 8.32
CA HIS A 309 19.56 -9.49 8.17
C HIS A 309 19.43 -11.01 8.14
N CYS A 310 18.22 -11.54 7.89
CA CYS A 310 17.92 -12.97 7.91
C CYS A 310 18.94 -13.78 7.08
N ARG A 311 19.06 -13.47 5.78
CA ARG A 311 20.02 -14.09 4.87
C ARG A 311 21.46 -14.00 5.34
N THR A 312 21.91 -12.81 5.74
CA THR A 312 23.30 -12.61 6.19
C THR A 312 23.61 -13.47 7.42
N LEU A 313 22.69 -13.59 8.36
CA LEU A 313 22.84 -14.42 9.55
C LEU A 313 22.77 -15.93 9.23
N LEU A 314 21.92 -16.36 8.29
CA LEU A 314 21.87 -17.73 7.78
C LEU A 314 23.15 -18.15 7.05
N GLU A 315 23.84 -17.22 6.39
CA GLU A 315 25.11 -17.49 5.72
C GLU A 315 26.26 -17.72 6.72
N GLN A 316 26.14 -17.23 7.96
CA GLN A 316 27.11 -17.47 9.05
C GLN A 316 26.86 -18.80 9.76
N VAL A 317 27.11 -19.91 9.05
CA VAL A 317 26.79 -21.28 9.52
C VAL A 317 27.42 -21.62 10.88
N ASP A 318 28.61 -21.11 11.20
CA ASP A 318 29.26 -21.35 12.50
C ASP A 318 28.49 -20.74 13.70
N HIS A 319 27.59 -19.79 13.44
CA HIS A 319 26.81 -19.06 14.43
C HIS A 319 25.30 -19.39 14.39
N TRP A 320 24.91 -20.49 13.74
CA TRP A 320 23.50 -20.88 13.57
C TRP A 320 22.70 -20.95 14.87
N GLN A 321 23.34 -21.33 16.00
CA GLN A 321 22.70 -21.42 17.32
C GLN A 321 22.22 -20.06 17.83
N GLY A 322 23.00 -19.00 17.60
CA GLY A 322 22.62 -17.64 17.98
C GLY A 322 21.41 -17.16 17.20
N PHE A 323 21.39 -17.44 15.89
CA PHE A 323 20.24 -17.11 15.05
C PHE A 323 19.01 -17.95 15.41
N GLN A 324 19.17 -19.24 15.71
CA GLN A 324 18.06 -20.09 16.20
C GLN A 324 17.47 -19.57 17.52
N ALA A 325 18.30 -19.09 18.44
CA ALA A 325 17.84 -18.46 19.67
C ALA A 325 17.06 -17.18 19.39
N LEU A 326 17.47 -16.38 18.41
CA LEU A 326 16.74 -15.18 17.96
C LEU A 326 15.38 -15.56 17.37
N VAL A 327 15.33 -16.58 16.51
CA VAL A 327 14.07 -17.12 15.95
C VAL A 327 13.14 -17.59 17.08
N SER A 328 13.68 -18.22 18.12
CA SER A 328 12.91 -18.67 19.29
C SER A 328 12.38 -17.49 20.13
N MET A 329 13.13 -16.40 20.21
CA MET A 329 12.67 -15.16 20.84
C MET A 329 11.54 -14.53 20.03
N ILE A 330 11.65 -14.47 18.70
CA ILE A 330 10.59 -13.97 17.82
C ILE A 330 9.32 -14.85 17.92
N MET A 331 9.48 -16.18 17.97
CA MET A 331 8.37 -17.11 18.25
C MET A 331 7.66 -16.80 19.57
N SER A 332 8.41 -16.42 20.60
CA SER A 332 7.82 -16.02 21.89
C SER A 332 6.99 -14.74 21.76
N CYS A 333 7.40 -13.80 20.89
CA CYS A 333 6.61 -12.61 20.57
C CYS A 333 5.36 -12.94 19.73
N THR A 334 5.48 -13.84 18.74
CA THR A 334 4.32 -14.32 17.96
C THR A 334 3.28 -14.97 18.89
N GLY A 335 3.75 -15.79 19.83
CA GLY A 335 2.92 -16.46 20.83
C GLY A 335 2.67 -15.67 22.11
N THR A 336 2.71 -14.33 22.06
CA THR A 336 2.41 -13.49 23.23
C THR A 336 1.00 -13.85 23.74
N PRO A 337 0.83 -14.18 25.04
CA PRO A 337 -0.47 -14.51 25.62
C PRO A 337 -1.51 -13.41 25.45
N GLY A 338 -2.78 -13.81 25.31
CA GLY A 338 -3.89 -12.90 25.06
C GLY A 338 -4.24 -12.77 23.58
N HIS A 339 -5.24 -11.95 23.27
CA HIS A 339 -5.73 -11.72 21.93
C HIS A 339 -5.25 -10.38 21.36
N TYR A 340 -4.78 -10.40 20.11
CA TYR A 340 -4.58 -9.19 19.34
C TYR A 340 -5.94 -8.56 18.96
N PRO A 341 -6.11 -7.22 18.99
CA PRO A 341 -5.15 -6.20 19.46
C PRO A 341 -5.33 -5.80 20.93
N VAL A 342 -6.27 -6.43 21.66
CA VAL A 342 -6.74 -5.94 22.96
C VAL A 342 -5.78 -6.21 24.10
N ASP A 343 -5.23 -7.43 24.17
CA ASP A 343 -4.33 -7.84 25.24
C ASP A 343 -2.85 -7.62 24.86
N GLU A 344 -2.55 -7.64 23.55
CA GLU A 344 -1.19 -7.49 23.03
C GLU A 344 -1.17 -7.00 21.58
N THR A 345 -0.08 -6.33 21.19
CA THR A 345 0.14 -5.78 19.84
C THR A 345 1.48 -6.21 19.23
N SER A 346 2.17 -7.16 19.85
CA SER A 346 3.52 -7.59 19.46
C SER A 346 3.51 -8.65 18.37
N SER A 347 2.53 -9.57 18.41
CA SER A 347 2.49 -10.73 17.53
C SER A 347 2.39 -10.36 16.05
N SER A 348 1.67 -9.28 15.70
CA SER A 348 1.51 -8.79 14.33
C SER A 348 2.83 -8.35 13.69
N LEU A 349 3.78 -7.85 14.48
CA LEU A 349 5.09 -7.43 13.99
C LEU A 349 5.94 -8.60 13.46
N THR A 350 5.63 -9.82 13.87
CA THR A 350 6.47 -11.00 13.58
C THR A 350 6.13 -11.69 12.26
N LEU A 351 5.00 -11.36 11.64
CA LEU A 351 4.47 -12.10 10.48
C LEU A 351 5.38 -11.97 9.24
N THR A 352 5.89 -10.76 8.98
CA THR A 352 6.83 -10.48 7.88
C THR A 352 8.16 -11.21 8.04
N PHE A 353 8.63 -11.38 9.27
CA PHE A 353 9.82 -12.17 9.56
C PHE A 353 9.65 -13.64 9.16
N TRP A 354 8.48 -14.26 9.45
CA TRP A 354 8.24 -15.67 9.10
C TRP A 354 8.22 -15.91 7.60
N TYR A 355 7.64 -14.97 6.83
CA TYR A 355 7.75 -14.98 5.38
C TYR A 355 9.22 -14.89 4.93
N THR A 356 9.95 -13.91 5.45
CA THR A 356 11.35 -13.65 5.08
C THR A 356 12.25 -14.86 5.37
N LEU A 357 12.08 -15.51 6.52
CA LEU A 357 12.83 -16.70 6.89
C LEU A 357 12.54 -17.88 5.94
N GLN A 358 11.28 -18.06 5.52
CA GLN A 358 10.90 -19.13 4.59
C GLN A 358 11.49 -18.88 3.20
N ASP A 359 11.37 -17.66 2.67
CA ASP A 359 11.90 -17.27 1.37
C ASP A 359 13.43 -17.41 1.33
N ASP A 360 14.12 -16.91 2.37
CA ASP A 360 15.58 -17.00 2.46
C ASP A 360 16.05 -18.45 2.51
N ILE A 361 15.45 -19.31 3.36
CA ILE A 361 15.80 -20.74 3.43
C ILE A 361 15.58 -21.43 2.07
N THR A 362 14.49 -21.08 1.38
CA THR A 362 14.13 -21.66 0.07
C THR A 362 15.08 -21.20 -1.05
N SER A 363 15.65 -20.00 -0.91
CA SER A 363 16.59 -19.42 -1.88
C SER A 363 18.04 -19.90 -1.72
N LEU A 364 18.37 -20.63 -0.65
CA LEU A 364 19.70 -21.19 -0.41
C LEU A 364 20.06 -22.32 -1.39
N ASP A 365 21.35 -22.65 -1.47
CA ASP A 365 21.79 -23.85 -2.18
C ASP A 365 21.28 -25.13 -1.52
N ALA A 366 21.17 -26.21 -2.30
CA ALA A 366 20.51 -27.44 -1.87
C ALA A 366 21.11 -28.09 -0.61
N GLU A 367 22.42 -27.96 -0.38
CA GLU A 367 23.09 -28.53 0.80
C GLU A 367 22.67 -27.77 2.06
N ARG A 368 22.79 -26.43 2.04
CA ARG A 368 22.39 -25.57 3.15
C ARG A 368 20.89 -25.59 3.39
N GLN A 369 20.09 -25.59 2.32
CA GLN A 369 18.64 -25.70 2.41
C GLN A 369 18.25 -26.98 3.15
N THR A 370 18.83 -28.13 2.79
CA THR A 370 18.54 -29.41 3.47
C THR A 370 18.88 -29.35 4.96
N LEU A 371 20.02 -28.76 5.32
CA LEU A 371 20.44 -28.59 6.72
C LEU A 371 19.45 -27.71 7.50
N TYR A 372 19.11 -26.54 6.97
CA TYR A 372 18.22 -25.59 7.65
C TYR A 372 16.78 -26.08 7.71
N LEU A 373 16.30 -26.82 6.70
CA LEU A 373 15.00 -27.47 6.77
C LEU A 373 14.92 -28.48 7.91
N GLN A 374 15.98 -29.23 8.21
CA GLN A 374 15.99 -30.13 9.38
C GLN A 374 15.85 -29.38 10.70
N ILE A 375 16.41 -28.17 10.79
CA ILE A 375 16.39 -27.34 12.01
C ILE A 375 15.06 -26.61 12.16
N TYR A 376 14.56 -25.99 11.09
CA TYR A 376 13.43 -25.07 11.15
C TYR A 376 12.08 -25.70 10.83
N ARG A 377 12.01 -26.86 10.16
CA ARG A 377 10.71 -27.54 9.91
C ARG A 377 9.92 -27.78 11.21
N PRO A 378 10.51 -28.24 12.34
CA PRO A 378 9.80 -28.33 13.61
C PRO A 378 9.35 -26.97 14.16
N VAL A 379 10.14 -25.92 13.94
CA VAL A 379 9.81 -24.54 14.35
C VAL A 379 8.59 -24.03 13.58
N TYR A 380 8.49 -24.32 12.28
CA TYR A 380 7.32 -23.97 11.48
C TYR A 380 6.06 -24.76 11.86
N PHE A 381 6.18 -26.03 12.28
CA PHE A 381 5.04 -26.74 12.87
C PHE A 381 4.58 -26.09 14.19
N GLN A 382 5.52 -25.68 15.04
CA GLN A 382 5.19 -24.91 16.24
C GLN A 382 4.55 -23.56 15.88
N LEU A 383 5.03 -22.89 14.83
CA LEU A 383 4.46 -21.63 14.35
C LEU A 383 2.99 -21.80 13.99
N VAL A 384 2.64 -22.84 13.24
CA VAL A 384 1.25 -23.14 12.88
C VAL A 384 0.38 -23.22 14.12
N ASP A 385 0.83 -23.95 15.15
CA ASP A 385 0.06 -24.10 16.39
C ASP A 385 -0.15 -22.77 17.11
N VAL A 386 0.89 -21.92 17.13
CA VAL A 386 0.80 -20.56 17.68
C VAL A 386 -0.15 -19.69 16.84
N LEU A 387 0.00 -19.66 15.52
CA LEU A 387 -0.82 -18.84 14.64
C LEU A 387 -2.31 -19.22 14.71
N LEU A 388 -2.63 -20.50 14.79
CA LEU A 388 -4.01 -20.96 14.97
C LEU A 388 -4.58 -20.55 16.33
N GLN A 389 -3.77 -20.61 17.39
CA GLN A 389 -4.17 -20.10 18.69
C GLN A 389 -4.41 -18.58 18.65
N LYS A 390 -3.55 -17.81 17.97
CA LYS A 390 -3.68 -16.35 17.83
C LYS A 390 -4.84 -15.94 16.93
N ALA A 391 -5.20 -16.76 15.94
CA ALA A 391 -6.34 -16.54 15.05
C ALA A 391 -7.68 -17.01 15.66
N CYS A 392 -7.64 -17.75 16.77
CA CYS A 392 -8.82 -18.24 17.49
C CYS A 392 -9.61 -17.06 18.08
N PHE A 393 -10.93 -17.06 17.89
CA PHE A 393 -11.79 -16.04 18.48
C PHE A 393 -11.77 -16.12 20.01
N PRO A 394 -11.89 -14.97 20.70
CA PRO A 394 -12.15 -14.97 22.13
C PRO A 394 -13.56 -15.52 22.43
N ARG A 395 -13.89 -15.67 23.71
CA ARG A 395 -15.24 -16.08 24.12
C ARG A 395 -16.26 -15.02 23.72
N ASP A 396 -17.50 -15.45 23.49
CA ASP A 396 -18.57 -14.58 22.97
C ASP A 396 -18.79 -13.34 23.85
N GLU A 397 -18.65 -13.47 25.18
CA GLU A 397 -18.77 -12.36 26.14
C GLU A 397 -17.65 -11.33 25.97
N ASP A 398 -16.40 -11.80 25.81
CA ASP A 398 -15.22 -10.95 25.63
C ASP A 398 -15.27 -10.28 24.24
N TYR A 399 -15.61 -11.04 23.19
CA TYR A 399 -15.74 -10.51 21.83
C TYR A 399 -16.86 -9.47 21.72
N ALA A 400 -17.93 -9.62 22.49
CA ALA A 400 -19.01 -8.63 22.52
C ALA A 400 -18.56 -7.29 23.11
N ALA A 401 -17.61 -7.31 24.06
CA ALA A 401 -17.06 -6.12 24.70
C ALA A 401 -16.07 -5.34 23.82
N TRP A 402 -15.50 -5.97 22.80
CA TRP A 402 -14.55 -5.34 21.87
C TRP A 402 -15.19 -4.23 21.05
N SER A 403 -14.42 -3.16 20.80
CA SER A 403 -14.86 -2.06 19.94
C SER A 403 -14.95 -2.49 18.47
N ALA A 404 -15.59 -1.66 17.64
CA ALA A 404 -15.64 -1.91 16.20
C ALA A 404 -14.24 -1.90 15.56
N ASP A 405 -13.36 -1.02 16.04
CA ASP A 405 -11.98 -0.90 15.55
C ASP A 405 -11.15 -2.12 15.95
N ASP A 406 -11.30 -2.63 17.18
CA ASP A 406 -10.58 -3.85 17.63
C ASP A 406 -10.99 -5.07 16.81
N LYS A 407 -12.29 -5.21 16.49
CA LYS A 407 -12.80 -6.29 15.65
C LYS A 407 -12.26 -6.21 14.23
N GLU A 408 -12.14 -5.02 13.67
CA GLU A 408 -11.59 -4.81 12.33
C GLU A 408 -10.07 -5.04 12.28
N GLN A 409 -9.35 -4.63 13.32
CA GLN A 409 -7.93 -4.95 13.49
C GLN A 409 -7.71 -6.46 13.60
N PHE A 410 -8.51 -7.17 14.41
CA PHE A 410 -8.44 -8.62 14.50
C PHE A 410 -8.80 -9.31 13.18
N ARG A 411 -9.80 -8.81 12.44
CA ARG A 411 -10.14 -9.32 11.11
C ARG A 411 -8.96 -9.17 10.14
N THR A 412 -8.28 -8.02 10.15
CA THR A 412 -7.10 -7.77 9.31
C THR A 412 -5.94 -8.66 9.73
N TYR A 413 -5.68 -8.78 11.03
CA TYR A 413 -4.67 -9.68 11.57
C TYR A 413 -4.89 -11.15 11.18
N ARG A 414 -6.15 -11.62 11.15
CA ARG A 414 -6.46 -12.96 10.62
C ARG A 414 -6.16 -13.08 9.13
N VAL A 415 -6.34 -12.04 8.32
CA VAL A 415 -5.90 -12.06 6.91
C VAL A 415 -4.37 -12.19 6.83
N ASP A 416 -3.63 -11.42 7.62
CA ASP A 416 -2.16 -11.50 7.65
C ASP A 416 -1.67 -12.90 8.12
N ILE A 417 -2.37 -13.52 9.08
CA ILE A 417 -2.12 -14.92 9.49
C ILE A 417 -2.43 -15.88 8.35
N SER A 418 -3.54 -15.71 7.63
CA SER A 418 -3.91 -16.56 6.49
C SER A 418 -2.82 -16.55 5.43
N ASP A 419 -2.32 -15.37 5.07
CA ASP A 419 -1.24 -15.20 4.12
C ASP A 419 0.05 -15.87 4.64
N THR A 420 0.36 -15.71 5.93
CA THR A 420 1.50 -16.40 6.56
C THR A 420 1.36 -17.93 6.48
N LEU A 421 0.19 -18.49 6.81
CA LEU A 421 -0.08 -19.93 6.75
C LEU A 421 0.06 -20.49 5.33
N MET A 422 -0.29 -19.71 4.30
CA MET A 422 -0.07 -20.07 2.90
C MET A 422 1.42 -20.30 2.60
N TYR A 423 2.30 -19.38 3.01
CA TYR A 423 3.76 -19.56 2.84
C TYR A 423 4.32 -20.70 3.69
N VAL A 424 3.79 -20.90 4.90
CA VAL A 424 4.17 -22.04 5.73
C VAL A 424 3.81 -23.37 5.05
N TYR A 425 2.67 -23.43 4.34
CA TYR A 425 2.28 -24.61 3.56
C TYR A 425 3.26 -24.91 2.42
N GLU A 426 3.84 -23.91 1.75
CA GLU A 426 4.87 -24.14 0.73
C GLU A 426 6.11 -24.86 1.30
N LEU A 427 6.45 -24.61 2.57
CA LEU A 427 7.59 -25.24 3.25
C LEU A 427 7.25 -26.62 3.84
N LEU A 428 6.09 -26.75 4.48
CA LEU A 428 5.69 -27.97 5.20
C LEU A 428 5.02 -29.00 4.29
N GLY A 429 4.31 -28.53 3.26
CA GLY A 429 3.61 -29.34 2.29
C GLY A 429 2.46 -30.18 2.88
N PRO A 430 2.15 -31.35 2.30
CA PRO A 430 0.99 -32.16 2.68
C PRO A 430 0.95 -32.63 4.15
N GLU A 431 2.10 -32.67 4.84
CA GLU A 431 2.14 -33.01 6.26
C GLU A 431 1.38 -31.98 7.13
N LEU A 432 1.35 -30.70 6.72
CA LEU A 432 0.54 -29.68 7.38
C LEU A 432 -0.95 -30.00 7.28
N LEU A 433 -1.43 -30.37 6.08
CA LEU A 433 -2.83 -30.75 5.87
C LEU A 433 -3.23 -31.94 6.74
N ARG A 434 -2.37 -32.96 6.82
CA ARG A 434 -2.59 -34.15 7.67
C ARG A 434 -2.65 -33.76 9.14
N ASN A 435 -1.73 -32.92 9.61
CA ASN A 435 -1.73 -32.43 10.98
C ASN A 435 -3.04 -31.69 11.34
N LEU A 436 -3.48 -30.76 10.48
CA LEU A 436 -4.76 -30.06 10.69
C LEU A 436 -5.96 -31.03 10.70
N TYR A 437 -5.93 -32.04 9.82
CA TYR A 437 -6.99 -33.04 9.71
C TYR A 437 -7.08 -33.90 10.96
N ASP A 438 -5.95 -34.41 11.44
CA ASP A 438 -5.88 -35.23 12.64
C ASP A 438 -6.34 -34.45 13.87
N LYS A 439 -5.94 -33.17 13.99
CA LYS A 439 -6.40 -32.28 15.07
C LYS A 439 -7.90 -32.05 15.02
N LEU A 440 -8.45 -31.74 13.84
CA LEU A 440 -9.89 -31.51 13.67
C LEU A 440 -10.70 -32.79 13.92
N GLY A 441 -10.25 -33.93 13.38
CA GLY A 441 -10.88 -35.23 13.60
C GLY A 441 -10.88 -35.64 15.07
N SER A 442 -9.75 -35.44 15.77
CA SER A 442 -9.66 -35.65 17.22
C SER A 442 -10.64 -34.76 17.98
N LEU A 443 -10.71 -33.47 17.65
CA LEU A 443 -11.60 -32.52 18.34
C LEU A 443 -13.10 -32.81 18.12
N LEU A 444 -13.48 -33.34 16.96
CA LEU A 444 -14.88 -33.70 16.64
C LEU A 444 -15.30 -35.06 17.19
N THR A 445 -14.35 -35.96 17.44
CA THR A 445 -14.62 -37.33 17.93
C THR A 445 -14.40 -37.49 19.44
N ASP A 446 -13.70 -36.55 20.08
CA ASP A 446 -13.54 -36.52 21.52
C ASP A 446 -14.89 -36.24 22.20
N THR A 447 -15.32 -37.20 23.02
CA THR A 447 -16.57 -37.13 23.79
C THR A 447 -16.34 -36.74 25.25
N THR A 448 -15.07 -36.60 25.66
CA THR A 448 -14.68 -36.34 27.05
C THR A 448 -14.73 -34.86 27.42
N HIS A 449 -14.50 -33.97 26.45
CA HIS A 449 -14.54 -32.53 26.62
C HIS A 449 -15.49 -31.88 25.60
N PRO A 450 -16.33 -30.92 26.00
CA PRO A 450 -17.15 -30.18 25.06
C PRO A 450 -16.24 -29.29 24.19
N SER A 451 -16.18 -29.57 22.89
CA SER A 451 -15.42 -28.80 21.93
C SER A 451 -16.00 -27.39 21.80
N SER A 452 -15.16 -26.35 21.92
CA SER A 452 -15.59 -24.98 21.68
C SER A 452 -15.75 -24.74 20.18
N TRP A 453 -16.71 -23.90 19.79
CA TRP A 453 -16.89 -23.58 18.37
C TRP A 453 -15.66 -22.81 17.84
N GLN A 454 -14.99 -22.05 18.70
CA GLN A 454 -13.79 -21.29 18.41
C GLN A 454 -12.62 -22.19 18.02
N ASP A 455 -12.38 -23.30 18.73
CA ASP A 455 -11.30 -24.24 18.41
C ASP A 455 -11.55 -24.94 17.07
N ILE A 456 -12.81 -25.33 16.80
CA ILE A 456 -13.21 -25.92 15.52
C ILE A 456 -13.03 -24.90 14.39
N GLU A 457 -13.45 -23.66 14.63
CA GLU A 457 -13.35 -22.56 13.67
C GLU A 457 -11.90 -22.22 13.34
N ALA A 458 -11.01 -22.15 14.33
CA ALA A 458 -9.60 -21.85 14.13
C ALA A 458 -8.91 -22.90 13.24
N LEU A 459 -9.19 -24.20 13.48
CA LEU A 459 -8.66 -25.28 12.64
C LEU A 459 -9.22 -25.23 11.21
N LEU A 460 -10.52 -24.96 11.06
CA LEU A 460 -11.13 -24.78 9.73
C LEU A 460 -10.59 -23.55 9.01
N PHE A 461 -10.33 -22.46 9.73
CA PHE A 461 -9.70 -21.26 9.19
C PHE A 461 -8.27 -21.56 8.71
N GLY A 462 -7.51 -22.37 9.45
CA GLY A 462 -6.21 -22.88 9.00
C GLY A 462 -6.30 -23.63 7.68
N PHE A 463 -7.27 -24.54 7.55
CA PHE A 463 -7.56 -25.22 6.29
C PHE A 463 -7.97 -24.26 5.17
N GLN A 464 -8.88 -23.33 5.46
CA GLN A 464 -9.36 -22.34 4.51
C GLN A 464 -8.19 -21.54 3.92
N SER A 465 -7.24 -21.14 4.77
CA SER A 465 -6.09 -20.30 4.43
C SER A 465 -5.16 -20.97 3.41
N ILE A 466 -5.06 -22.30 3.43
CA ILE A 466 -4.14 -23.06 2.57
C ILE A 466 -4.85 -23.79 1.42
N ALA A 467 -6.19 -23.87 1.43
CA ALA A 467 -6.98 -24.71 0.54
C ALA A 467 -6.76 -24.41 -0.96
N GLU A 468 -6.57 -23.15 -1.34
CA GLU A 468 -6.34 -22.77 -2.74
C GLU A 468 -4.93 -23.10 -3.25
N THR A 469 -3.97 -23.28 -2.35
CA THR A 469 -2.57 -23.58 -2.66
C THR A 469 -2.30 -25.09 -2.75
N VAL A 470 -3.26 -25.92 -2.33
CA VAL A 470 -3.11 -27.39 -2.36
C VAL A 470 -3.12 -27.90 -3.80
N ASP A 471 -2.05 -28.59 -4.20
CA ASP A 471 -2.01 -29.28 -5.49
C ASP A 471 -3.10 -30.38 -5.55
N VAL A 472 -3.93 -30.31 -6.59
CA VAL A 472 -5.05 -31.22 -6.86
C VAL A 472 -4.61 -32.70 -6.89
N SER A 473 -3.36 -32.96 -7.26
CA SER A 473 -2.83 -34.32 -7.40
C SER A 473 -2.50 -35.04 -6.08
N TYR A 474 -2.46 -34.32 -4.94
CA TYR A 474 -1.84 -34.83 -3.70
C TYR A 474 -2.75 -34.99 -2.48
N SER A 475 -4.08 -34.90 -2.60
CA SER A 475 -4.92 -34.81 -1.39
C SER A 475 -5.74 -36.06 -1.07
N ASP A 476 -5.12 -37.01 -0.36
CA ASP A 476 -5.80 -38.05 0.41
C ASP A 476 -6.61 -37.47 1.59
N VAL A 477 -6.26 -36.26 2.04
CA VAL A 477 -6.84 -35.59 3.22
C VAL A 477 -8.15 -34.84 2.91
N ILE A 478 -8.25 -34.16 1.76
CA ILE A 478 -9.43 -33.34 1.42
C ILE A 478 -10.74 -34.15 1.42
N PRO A 479 -10.82 -35.38 0.86
CA PRO A 479 -12.03 -36.19 0.97
C PRO A 479 -12.46 -36.44 2.41
N GLY A 480 -11.49 -36.71 3.29
CA GLY A 480 -11.72 -36.87 4.73
C GLY A 480 -12.27 -35.60 5.35
N LEU A 481 -11.65 -34.44 5.08
CA LEU A 481 -12.09 -33.14 5.57
C LEU A 481 -13.54 -32.83 5.14
N ILE A 482 -13.88 -33.06 3.86
CA ILE A 482 -15.26 -32.87 3.37
C ILE A 482 -16.23 -33.80 4.10
N GLY A 483 -15.81 -35.02 4.43
CA GLY A 483 -16.58 -35.95 5.25
C GLY A 483 -16.81 -35.46 6.69
N LEU A 484 -15.92 -34.63 7.23
CA LEU A 484 -16.04 -34.04 8.57
C LEU A 484 -16.98 -32.83 8.61
N ILE A 485 -17.06 -32.03 7.53
CA ILE A 485 -17.86 -30.78 7.50
C ILE A 485 -19.32 -31.00 7.93
N PRO A 486 -20.07 -32.02 7.43
CA PRO A 486 -21.44 -32.26 7.87
C PRO A 486 -21.60 -32.66 9.35
N LEU A 487 -20.53 -33.08 10.02
CA LEU A 487 -20.55 -33.41 11.45
C LEU A 487 -20.47 -32.16 12.34
N ILE A 488 -20.09 -31.03 11.77
CA ILE A 488 -19.91 -29.78 12.51
C ILE A 488 -21.28 -29.12 12.72
N THR A 489 -21.64 -28.88 13.98
CA THR A 489 -22.88 -28.19 14.30
C THR A 489 -22.66 -26.68 14.21
N ALA A 490 -23.16 -26.05 13.14
CA ALA A 490 -23.02 -24.62 12.87
C ALA A 490 -23.93 -23.76 13.76
N ASN A 491 -23.65 -23.71 15.06
CA ASN A 491 -24.43 -22.96 16.06
C ASN A 491 -24.04 -21.47 16.16
N ASN A 492 -22.96 -21.06 15.49
CA ASN A 492 -22.41 -19.72 15.52
C ASN A 492 -22.21 -19.21 14.08
N VAL A 493 -22.45 -17.91 13.86
CA VAL A 493 -22.41 -17.29 12.52
C VAL A 493 -20.99 -17.32 11.95
N GLN A 494 -19.96 -17.00 12.74
CA GLN A 494 -18.57 -17.01 12.32
C GLN A 494 -18.13 -18.40 11.88
N LEU A 495 -18.43 -19.44 12.68
CA LEU A 495 -18.14 -20.82 12.29
C LEU A 495 -18.85 -21.21 10.99
N ALA A 496 -20.12 -20.83 10.83
CA ALA A 496 -20.87 -21.08 9.61
C ALA A 496 -20.26 -20.37 8.39
N GLU A 497 -19.80 -19.12 8.54
CA GLU A 497 -19.09 -18.39 7.49
C GLU A 497 -17.78 -19.10 7.10
N THR A 498 -16.97 -19.49 8.07
CA THR A 498 -15.70 -20.20 7.83
C THR A 498 -15.95 -21.53 7.11
N ILE A 499 -17.00 -22.29 7.45
CA ILE A 499 -17.39 -23.49 6.70
C ILE A 499 -17.70 -23.15 5.23
N MET A 500 -18.48 -22.10 4.97
CA MET A 500 -18.84 -21.70 3.61
C MET A 500 -17.63 -21.25 2.81
N PHE A 501 -16.73 -20.47 3.42
CA PHE A 501 -15.49 -20.06 2.77
C PHE A 501 -14.59 -21.25 2.48
N THR A 502 -14.41 -22.19 3.40
CA THR A 502 -13.64 -23.43 3.17
C THR A 502 -14.21 -24.24 2.00
N ILE A 503 -15.53 -24.44 1.95
CA ILE A 503 -16.19 -25.10 0.82
C ILE A 503 -15.93 -24.34 -0.49
N GLY A 504 -16.02 -23.00 -0.46
CA GLY A 504 -15.76 -22.15 -1.61
C GLY A 504 -14.31 -22.26 -2.12
N SER A 505 -13.32 -22.29 -1.22
CA SER A 505 -11.91 -22.46 -1.55
C SER A 505 -11.61 -23.83 -2.15
N LEU A 506 -12.35 -24.87 -1.77
CA LEU A 506 -12.24 -26.22 -2.32
C LEU A 506 -12.97 -26.40 -3.68
N ALA A 507 -13.56 -25.36 -4.26
CA ALA A 507 -14.36 -25.47 -5.48
C ALA A 507 -13.59 -26.02 -6.70
N GLU A 508 -12.30 -25.68 -6.84
CA GLU A 508 -11.46 -26.21 -7.93
C GLU A 508 -11.24 -27.72 -7.74
N TRP A 509 -10.90 -28.15 -6.52
CA TRP A 509 -10.75 -29.58 -6.20
C TRP A 509 -12.05 -30.37 -6.38
N LEU A 510 -13.20 -29.78 -6.04
CA LEU A 510 -14.53 -30.38 -6.22
C LEU A 510 -14.88 -30.57 -7.70
N ALA A 511 -14.33 -29.76 -8.61
CA ALA A 511 -14.55 -29.93 -10.05
C ALA A 511 -13.97 -31.25 -10.57
N ASP A 512 -12.88 -31.74 -9.95
CA ASP A 512 -12.27 -33.04 -10.29
C ASP A 512 -12.84 -34.22 -9.48
N HIS A 513 -13.64 -33.95 -8.44
CA HIS A 513 -14.19 -34.94 -7.50
C HIS A 513 -15.70 -34.77 -7.29
N SER A 514 -16.45 -34.76 -8.39
CA SER A 514 -17.87 -34.38 -8.41
C SER A 514 -18.80 -35.19 -7.50
N LEU A 515 -18.43 -36.43 -7.14
CA LEU A 515 -19.18 -37.26 -6.17
C LEU A 515 -19.34 -36.58 -4.81
N MET A 516 -18.40 -35.72 -4.42
CA MET A 516 -18.42 -35.02 -3.13
C MET A 516 -19.35 -33.80 -3.13
N LEU A 517 -19.83 -33.34 -4.30
CA LEU A 517 -20.78 -32.21 -4.40
C LEU A 517 -22.08 -32.47 -3.65
N ALA A 518 -22.55 -33.72 -3.65
CA ALA A 518 -23.76 -34.12 -2.95
C ALA A 518 -23.67 -33.90 -1.43
N SER A 519 -22.47 -33.90 -0.85
CA SER A 519 -22.23 -33.70 0.59
C SER A 519 -22.18 -32.21 0.98
N VAL A 520 -21.66 -31.34 0.10
CA VAL A 520 -21.41 -29.92 0.42
C VAL A 520 -22.53 -28.99 -0.07
N LEU A 521 -23.14 -29.29 -1.22
CA LEU A 521 -24.12 -28.40 -1.84
C LEU A 521 -25.38 -28.19 -0.97
N PRO A 522 -25.94 -29.21 -0.28
CA PRO A 522 -27.07 -28.99 0.61
C PRO A 522 -26.77 -28.00 1.74
N VAL A 523 -25.52 -28.01 2.26
CA VAL A 523 -25.07 -27.09 3.30
C VAL A 523 -25.10 -25.65 2.77
N VAL A 524 -24.50 -25.41 1.60
CA VAL A 524 -24.48 -24.08 0.94
C VAL A 524 -25.89 -23.58 0.61
N LEU A 525 -26.76 -24.44 0.07
CA LEU A 525 -28.13 -24.07 -0.28
C LEU A 525 -28.99 -23.77 0.96
N HIS A 526 -28.79 -24.49 2.06
CA HIS A 526 -29.46 -24.19 3.32
C HIS A 526 -29.02 -22.82 3.86
N GLY A 527 -27.71 -22.54 3.84
CA GLY A 527 -27.13 -21.27 4.27
C GLY A 527 -27.62 -20.05 3.47
N LEU A 528 -27.99 -20.23 2.19
CA LEU A 528 -28.51 -19.16 1.32
C LEU A 528 -29.82 -18.54 1.84
N SER A 529 -30.57 -19.26 2.70
CA SER A 529 -31.78 -18.72 3.32
C SER A 529 -31.50 -17.85 4.56
N ASN A 530 -30.25 -17.78 5.03
CA ASN A 530 -29.84 -16.98 6.17
C ASN A 530 -29.21 -15.65 5.72
N PRO A 531 -29.79 -14.48 6.06
CA PRO A 531 -29.24 -13.18 5.68
C PRO A 531 -27.86 -12.90 6.30
N ASP A 532 -27.57 -13.45 7.49
CA ASP A 532 -26.30 -13.23 8.19
C ASP A 532 -25.14 -13.91 7.47
N LEU A 533 -25.40 -14.99 6.71
CA LEU A 533 -24.40 -15.74 5.95
C LEU A 533 -24.34 -15.33 4.47
N SER A 534 -24.98 -14.22 4.10
CA SER A 534 -25.20 -13.82 2.71
C SER A 534 -23.93 -13.77 1.89
N VAL A 535 -22.88 -13.12 2.39
CA VAL A 535 -21.62 -12.94 1.65
C VAL A 535 -20.92 -14.28 1.44
N ALA A 536 -20.74 -15.05 2.52
CA ALA A 536 -20.01 -16.32 2.49
C ALA A 536 -20.72 -17.37 1.62
N CYS A 537 -22.04 -17.56 1.81
CA CYS A 537 -22.81 -18.55 1.06
C CYS A 537 -22.88 -18.23 -0.43
N VAL A 538 -23.14 -16.97 -0.79
CA VAL A 538 -23.26 -16.57 -2.20
C VAL A 538 -21.90 -16.66 -2.90
N SER A 539 -20.82 -16.30 -2.21
CA SER A 539 -19.46 -16.47 -2.73
C SER A 539 -19.14 -17.94 -3.00
N ALA A 540 -19.41 -18.82 -2.03
CA ALA A 540 -19.21 -20.26 -2.16
C ALA A 540 -20.04 -20.85 -3.32
N LEU A 541 -21.33 -20.51 -3.40
CA LEU A 541 -22.21 -20.95 -4.48
C LEU A 541 -21.68 -20.49 -5.85
N LYS A 542 -21.27 -19.23 -5.98
CA LYS A 542 -20.72 -18.69 -7.20
C LYS A 542 -19.44 -19.43 -7.63
N ARG A 543 -18.55 -19.75 -6.69
CA ARG A 543 -17.32 -20.51 -6.97
C ARG A 543 -17.62 -21.94 -7.42
N ILE A 544 -18.49 -22.65 -6.69
CA ILE A 544 -18.96 -24.00 -7.08
C ILE A 544 -19.57 -23.97 -8.49
N CYS A 545 -20.47 -23.03 -8.77
CA CYS A 545 -21.08 -22.90 -10.09
C CYS A 545 -20.05 -22.60 -11.19
N ARG A 546 -18.99 -21.84 -10.87
CA ARG A 546 -17.94 -21.47 -11.83
C ARG A 546 -17.00 -22.63 -12.14
N GLU A 547 -16.62 -23.43 -11.15
CA GLU A 547 -15.63 -24.51 -11.33
C GLU A 547 -16.28 -25.85 -11.71
N CYS A 548 -17.36 -26.25 -11.04
CA CYS A 548 -17.97 -27.59 -11.17
C CYS A 548 -18.96 -27.73 -12.34
N ARG A 549 -18.78 -27.01 -13.44
CA ARG A 549 -19.81 -26.83 -14.49
C ARG A 549 -20.34 -28.12 -15.12
N HIS A 550 -19.54 -29.18 -15.19
CA HIS A 550 -19.92 -30.38 -15.94
C HIS A 550 -20.88 -31.30 -15.16
N ASP A 551 -20.74 -31.33 -13.83
CA ASP A 551 -21.48 -32.25 -12.97
C ASP A 551 -22.66 -31.60 -12.25
N LEU A 552 -22.80 -30.28 -12.35
CA LEU A 552 -23.88 -29.53 -11.70
C LEU A 552 -25.28 -29.75 -12.30
N HIS A 553 -25.38 -30.36 -13.48
CA HIS A 553 -26.68 -30.61 -14.13
C HIS A 553 -27.64 -31.43 -13.24
N LEU A 554 -27.11 -32.34 -12.42
CA LEU A 554 -27.90 -33.15 -11.48
C LEU A 554 -28.54 -32.34 -10.36
N HIS A 555 -27.94 -31.21 -9.99
CA HIS A 555 -28.37 -30.35 -8.89
C HIS A 555 -28.99 -29.02 -9.36
N ALA A 556 -29.05 -28.79 -10.67
CA ALA A 556 -29.42 -27.49 -11.21
C ALA A 556 -30.83 -27.04 -10.84
N ASN A 557 -31.79 -27.98 -10.73
CA ASN A 557 -33.16 -27.65 -10.32
C ASN A 557 -33.22 -27.14 -8.88
N ASP A 558 -32.47 -27.76 -7.97
CA ASP A 558 -32.45 -27.37 -6.56
C ASP A 558 -31.78 -26.00 -6.39
N ILE A 559 -30.64 -25.79 -7.05
CA ILE A 559 -29.92 -24.50 -7.03
C ILE A 559 -30.82 -23.38 -7.59
N MET A 560 -31.47 -23.62 -8.72
CA MET A 560 -32.39 -22.66 -9.34
C MET A 560 -33.57 -22.33 -8.42
N ALA A 561 -34.22 -23.35 -7.85
CA ALA A 561 -35.39 -23.18 -7.00
C ALA A 561 -35.07 -22.36 -5.74
N VAL A 562 -33.97 -22.69 -5.05
CA VAL A 562 -33.55 -21.96 -3.84
C VAL A 562 -33.14 -20.54 -4.19
N SER A 563 -32.32 -20.35 -5.24
CA SER A 563 -31.86 -19.02 -5.66
C SER A 563 -33.02 -18.09 -6.05
N GLN A 564 -34.00 -18.60 -6.79
CA GLN A 564 -35.22 -17.84 -7.14
C GLN A 564 -36.04 -17.48 -5.90
N ALA A 565 -36.24 -18.43 -4.97
CA ALA A 565 -36.99 -18.18 -3.75
C ALA A 565 -36.33 -17.09 -2.88
N VAL A 566 -35.00 -17.09 -2.79
CA VAL A 566 -34.21 -16.13 -2.01
C VAL A 566 -34.23 -14.73 -2.66
N LEU A 567 -34.12 -14.64 -4.00
CA LEU A 567 -34.24 -13.38 -4.74
C LEU A 567 -35.63 -12.75 -4.60
N VAL A 568 -36.69 -13.57 -4.62
CA VAL A 568 -38.07 -13.08 -4.46
C VAL A 568 -38.35 -12.60 -3.03
N LYS A 569 -37.74 -13.24 -2.02
CA LYS A 569 -37.88 -12.89 -0.60
C LYS A 569 -37.02 -11.69 -0.16
N ASP A 570 -36.19 -11.16 -1.05
CA ASP A 570 -35.28 -10.03 -0.78
C ASP A 570 -34.39 -10.25 0.47
N ILE A 571 -33.86 -11.49 0.61
CA ILE A 571 -33.03 -11.88 1.76
C ILE A 571 -31.64 -11.21 1.71
N HIS A 572 -31.13 -10.95 0.50
CA HIS A 572 -29.77 -10.51 0.29
C HIS A 572 -29.70 -9.08 -0.25
N LYS A 573 -28.60 -8.39 0.06
CA LYS A 573 -28.35 -7.05 -0.49
C LYS A 573 -28.02 -7.12 -1.98
N SER A 574 -28.21 -5.98 -2.66
CA SER A 574 -28.03 -5.85 -4.11
C SER A 574 -26.73 -6.49 -4.65
N PRO A 575 -25.52 -6.28 -4.09
CA PRO A 575 -24.29 -6.90 -4.59
C PRO A 575 -24.32 -8.44 -4.57
N GLN A 576 -24.87 -9.04 -3.52
CA GLN A 576 -24.99 -10.49 -3.39
C GLN A 576 -26.03 -11.05 -4.36
N CYS A 577 -27.13 -10.34 -4.61
CA CYS A 577 -28.06 -10.69 -5.69
C CYS A 577 -27.36 -10.70 -7.06
N MET A 578 -26.46 -9.74 -7.32
CA MET A 578 -25.65 -9.75 -8.55
C MET A 578 -24.75 -10.99 -8.65
N TRP A 579 -24.15 -11.42 -7.54
CA TRP A 579 -23.32 -12.63 -7.50
C TRP A 579 -24.15 -13.92 -7.66
N ILE A 580 -25.38 -13.98 -7.14
CA ILE A 580 -26.31 -15.08 -7.41
C ILE A 580 -26.61 -15.14 -8.91
N MET A 581 -26.90 -14.01 -9.56
CA MET A 581 -27.14 -14.00 -11.02
C MET A 581 -25.91 -14.47 -11.80
N GLN A 582 -24.70 -14.14 -11.35
CA GLN A 582 -23.46 -14.68 -11.94
C GLN A 582 -23.34 -16.19 -11.76
N ALA A 583 -23.64 -16.71 -10.56
CA ALA A 583 -23.65 -18.14 -10.25
C ALA A 583 -24.65 -18.89 -11.15
N LEU A 584 -25.88 -18.37 -11.27
CA LEU A 584 -26.90 -18.92 -12.15
C LEU A 584 -26.50 -18.87 -13.62
N GLY A 585 -25.79 -17.82 -14.06
CA GLY A 585 -25.25 -17.77 -15.42
C GLY A 585 -24.25 -18.90 -15.69
N PHE A 586 -23.36 -19.24 -14.75
CA PHE A 586 -22.48 -20.41 -14.89
C PHE A 586 -23.26 -21.73 -14.82
N LEU A 587 -24.27 -21.84 -13.95
CA LEU A 587 -25.11 -23.02 -13.83
C LEU A 587 -25.91 -23.31 -15.10
N LEU A 588 -26.47 -22.28 -15.74
CA LEU A 588 -27.24 -22.45 -16.97
C LEU A 588 -26.37 -22.99 -18.11
N LEU A 589 -25.06 -22.70 -18.11
CA LEU A 589 -24.13 -23.32 -19.04
C LEU A 589 -23.93 -24.82 -18.77
N ALA A 590 -24.18 -25.31 -17.55
CA ALA A 590 -24.09 -26.75 -17.24
C ALA A 590 -25.22 -27.58 -17.86
N LEU A 591 -26.31 -26.94 -18.30
CA LEU A 591 -27.53 -27.61 -18.74
C LEU A 591 -27.47 -28.07 -20.22
N PRO A 592 -28.25 -29.09 -20.60
CA PRO A 592 -28.46 -29.44 -22.01
C PRO A 592 -29.03 -28.24 -22.79
N ARG A 593 -28.53 -28.01 -24.01
CA ARG A 593 -28.89 -26.84 -24.83
C ARG A 593 -30.39 -26.63 -25.01
N ASP A 594 -31.15 -27.71 -25.09
CA ASP A 594 -32.61 -27.68 -25.29
C ASP A 594 -33.38 -27.15 -24.06
N GLU A 595 -32.80 -27.24 -22.86
CA GLU A 595 -33.42 -26.78 -21.61
C GLU A 595 -33.04 -25.34 -21.24
N ILE A 596 -31.90 -24.86 -21.73
CA ILE A 596 -31.32 -23.56 -21.37
C ILE A 596 -32.30 -22.42 -21.58
N LEU A 597 -32.92 -22.32 -22.77
CA LEU A 597 -33.81 -21.20 -23.10
C LEU A 597 -35.02 -21.18 -22.17
N GLY A 598 -35.62 -22.33 -21.89
CA GLY A 598 -36.77 -22.43 -20.99
C GLY A 598 -36.42 -22.01 -19.56
N LYS A 599 -35.27 -22.45 -19.04
CA LYS A 599 -34.80 -22.09 -17.69
C LYS A 599 -34.37 -20.63 -17.60
N LEU A 600 -33.72 -20.10 -18.63
CA LEU A 600 -33.34 -18.69 -18.71
C LEU A 600 -34.56 -17.77 -18.72
N LEU A 601 -35.58 -18.10 -19.54
CA LEU A 601 -36.83 -17.34 -19.57
C LEU A 601 -37.56 -17.41 -18.22
N SER A 602 -37.61 -18.56 -17.56
CA SER A 602 -38.16 -18.70 -16.21
C SER A 602 -37.48 -17.77 -15.20
N LEU A 603 -36.15 -17.63 -15.27
CA LEU A 603 -35.39 -16.75 -14.38
C LEU A 603 -35.61 -15.26 -14.68
N VAL A 604 -35.63 -14.88 -15.96
CA VAL A 604 -35.61 -13.48 -16.37
C VAL A 604 -37.03 -12.86 -16.44
N THR A 605 -38.05 -13.64 -16.77
CA THR A 605 -39.42 -13.14 -16.99
C THR A 605 -40.00 -12.35 -15.82
N PRO A 606 -39.90 -12.81 -14.54
CA PRO A 606 -40.42 -12.04 -13.40
C PRO A 606 -39.78 -10.65 -13.28
N HIS A 607 -38.47 -10.56 -13.55
CA HIS A 607 -37.72 -9.30 -13.50
C HIS A 607 -38.09 -8.37 -14.66
N ILE A 608 -38.27 -8.90 -15.88
CA ILE A 608 -38.76 -8.12 -17.02
C ILE A 608 -40.16 -7.56 -16.74
N GLN A 609 -41.07 -8.36 -16.20
CA GLN A 609 -42.43 -7.91 -15.85
C GLN A 609 -42.42 -6.82 -14.77
N GLN A 610 -41.53 -6.92 -13.79
CA GLN A 610 -41.36 -5.87 -12.79
C GLN A 610 -40.77 -4.58 -13.41
N LEU A 611 -39.79 -4.72 -14.30
CA LEU A 611 -39.20 -3.61 -15.04
C LEU A 611 -40.22 -2.92 -15.95
N GLU A 612 -41.13 -3.67 -16.58
CA GLU A 612 -42.24 -3.15 -17.39
C GLU A 612 -43.22 -2.32 -16.54
N LYS A 613 -43.59 -2.79 -15.34
CA LYS A 613 -44.40 -2.01 -14.40
C LYS A 613 -43.73 -0.69 -14.05
N LEU A 614 -42.45 -0.72 -13.69
CA LEU A 614 -41.67 0.47 -13.34
C LEU A 614 -41.49 1.42 -14.52
N ALA A 615 -41.30 0.89 -15.73
CA ALA A 615 -41.16 1.68 -16.95
C ALA A 615 -42.45 2.38 -17.36
N ASN A 616 -43.63 1.87 -16.97
CA ASN A 616 -44.92 2.50 -17.24
C ASN A 616 -45.23 3.66 -16.29
N GLU A 617 -44.60 3.70 -15.11
CA GLU A 617 -44.74 4.79 -14.14
C GLU A 617 -43.99 6.07 -14.57
N PRO A 618 -44.35 7.25 -14.02
CA PRO A 618 -43.57 8.47 -14.21
C PRO A 618 -42.20 8.36 -13.50
N PRO A 619 -41.15 9.03 -14.02
CA PRO A 619 -39.83 9.01 -13.40
C PRO A 619 -39.89 9.66 -12.00
N SER A 620 -39.45 8.92 -10.99
CA SER A 620 -39.44 9.34 -9.59
C SER A 620 -38.21 8.78 -8.88
N SER A 621 -37.68 9.48 -7.87
CA SER A 621 -36.52 9.00 -7.10
C SER A 621 -36.73 7.60 -6.49
N ALA A 622 -37.98 7.25 -6.16
CA ALA A 622 -38.35 5.93 -5.66
C ALA A 622 -38.20 4.81 -6.70
N ASN A 623 -38.42 5.11 -7.99
CA ASN A 623 -38.38 4.13 -9.07
C ASN A 623 -36.97 3.91 -9.64
N LYS A 624 -36.04 4.85 -9.38
CA LYS A 624 -34.66 4.80 -9.87
C LYS A 624 -33.91 3.56 -9.39
N LEU A 625 -33.87 3.33 -8.07
CA LEU A 625 -33.11 2.22 -7.47
C LEU A 625 -33.61 0.83 -7.94
N PRO A 626 -34.92 0.54 -7.97
CA PRO A 626 -35.43 -0.73 -8.51
C PRO A 626 -35.07 -0.96 -10.00
N ILE A 627 -35.13 0.08 -10.84
CA ILE A 627 -34.75 -0.01 -12.26
C ILE A 627 -33.26 -0.37 -12.39
N VAL A 628 -32.38 0.36 -11.69
CA VAL A 628 -30.93 0.10 -11.69
C VAL A 628 -30.63 -1.31 -11.17
N HIS A 629 -31.31 -1.74 -10.11
CA HIS A 629 -31.15 -3.08 -9.55
C HIS A 629 -31.50 -4.17 -10.57
N ILE A 630 -32.67 -4.11 -11.22
CA ILE A 630 -33.08 -5.12 -12.21
C ILE A 630 -32.15 -5.16 -13.42
N LEU A 631 -31.75 -4.00 -13.95
CA LEU A 631 -30.77 -3.92 -15.04
C LEU A 631 -29.41 -4.51 -14.61
N GLY A 632 -29.01 -4.27 -13.36
CA GLY A 632 -27.85 -4.90 -12.74
C GLY A 632 -27.93 -6.42 -12.71
N LEU A 633 -29.08 -7.00 -12.32
CA LEU A 633 -29.29 -8.46 -12.28
C LEU A 633 -29.11 -9.07 -13.68
N LEU A 634 -29.74 -8.47 -14.70
CA LEU A 634 -29.65 -8.91 -16.09
C LEU A 634 -28.22 -8.81 -16.63
N SER A 635 -27.56 -7.66 -16.42
CA SER A 635 -26.17 -7.44 -16.80
C SER A 635 -25.24 -8.52 -16.20
N ASN A 636 -25.40 -8.82 -14.92
CA ASN A 636 -24.56 -9.79 -14.22
C ASN A 636 -24.83 -11.24 -14.65
N LEU A 637 -26.09 -11.61 -14.93
CA LEU A 637 -26.41 -12.91 -15.54
C LEU A 637 -25.73 -13.08 -16.91
N PHE A 638 -25.85 -12.08 -17.78
CA PHE A 638 -25.27 -12.16 -19.13
C PHE A 638 -23.74 -12.11 -19.13
N SER A 639 -23.12 -11.60 -18.08
CA SER A 639 -21.65 -11.53 -17.97
C SER A 639 -20.98 -12.89 -17.79
N THR A 640 -21.69 -13.89 -17.28
CA THR A 640 -21.15 -15.23 -17.01
C THR A 640 -21.71 -16.30 -17.96
N PHE A 641 -22.78 -15.99 -18.69
CA PHE A 641 -23.44 -16.91 -19.61
C PHE A 641 -22.80 -16.93 -21.01
N ASP A 642 -21.58 -17.47 -21.10
CA ASP A 642 -20.80 -17.61 -22.35
C ASP A 642 -20.94 -19.00 -22.99
N LEU A 643 -21.84 -19.13 -23.97
CA LEU A 643 -22.01 -20.38 -24.73
C LEU A 643 -20.85 -20.66 -25.70
N ASN A 644 -20.04 -19.67 -26.06
CA ASN A 644 -18.96 -19.83 -27.02
C ASN A 644 -17.74 -20.55 -26.42
N LYS A 645 -17.49 -20.36 -25.12
CA LYS A 645 -16.44 -21.11 -24.38
C LYS A 645 -16.68 -22.62 -24.30
N GLN A 646 -17.92 -23.09 -24.46
CA GLN A 646 -18.18 -24.53 -24.57
C GLN A 646 -17.67 -25.11 -25.90
N SER A 647 -17.70 -24.30 -26.97
CA SER A 647 -17.34 -24.71 -28.32
C SER A 647 -15.82 -24.81 -28.49
N GLU A 648 -15.05 -23.89 -27.91
CA GLU A 648 -13.58 -23.86 -28.07
C GLU A 648 -12.83 -25.09 -27.51
N ARG A 649 -13.37 -25.79 -26.49
CA ARG A 649 -12.77 -27.07 -26.01
C ARG A 649 -13.16 -28.29 -26.85
N LEU A 650 -14.29 -28.24 -27.56
CA LEU A 650 -14.74 -29.31 -28.46
C LEU A 650 -14.13 -29.19 -29.87
N GLU A 651 -13.56 -28.03 -30.22
CA GLU A 651 -12.99 -27.72 -31.54
C GLU A 651 -11.68 -28.46 -31.88
N VAL A 652 -11.06 -29.19 -30.93
CA VAL A 652 -9.88 -30.02 -31.23
C VAL A 652 -10.21 -31.20 -32.16
N MET A 653 -11.49 -31.53 -32.36
CA MET A 653 -11.90 -32.66 -33.18
C MET A 653 -13.12 -32.35 -34.08
N ARG A 654 -12.96 -31.46 -35.07
CA ARG A 654 -13.50 -31.53 -36.46
C ARG A 654 -13.63 -30.13 -37.08
N PRO A 655 -13.31 -29.95 -38.37
CA PRO A 655 -13.66 -28.74 -39.09
C PRO A 655 -15.13 -28.83 -39.50
N VAL A 656 -16.00 -28.01 -38.92
CA VAL A 656 -17.41 -27.90 -39.35
C VAL A 656 -17.64 -26.51 -39.94
N GLN A 657 -18.26 -26.50 -41.12
CA GLN A 657 -18.78 -25.33 -41.80
C GLN A 657 -19.78 -24.60 -40.87
N THR A 658 -19.45 -23.37 -40.49
CA THR A 658 -20.31 -22.51 -39.65
C THR A 658 -21.46 -21.96 -40.49
N GLN A 659 -22.63 -22.60 -40.41
CA GLN A 659 -23.88 -21.87 -40.64
C GLN A 659 -24.16 -20.97 -39.42
N PRO A 660 -24.66 -19.74 -39.61
CA PRO A 660 -25.01 -18.85 -38.51
C PRO A 660 -26.27 -19.38 -37.81
N HIS A 661 -26.10 -20.07 -36.68
CA HIS A 661 -27.23 -20.44 -35.84
C HIS A 661 -27.75 -19.19 -35.14
N ASN A 662 -28.98 -18.81 -35.46
CA ASN A 662 -29.69 -17.62 -34.98
C ASN A 662 -30.34 -17.85 -33.60
N ASP A 663 -29.80 -18.79 -32.81
CA ASP A 663 -30.51 -19.46 -31.70
C ASP A 663 -29.88 -19.18 -30.32
N ASN A 664 -29.05 -18.16 -30.16
CA ASN A 664 -28.44 -17.85 -28.87
C ASN A 664 -29.52 -17.34 -27.88
N PRO A 665 -29.77 -18.03 -26.74
CA PRO A 665 -30.83 -17.68 -25.80
C PRO A 665 -30.75 -16.25 -25.24
N VAL A 666 -29.54 -15.71 -25.06
CA VAL A 666 -29.37 -14.33 -24.57
C VAL A 666 -29.80 -13.31 -25.63
N VAL A 667 -29.53 -13.58 -26.91
CA VAL A 667 -29.96 -12.70 -28.01
C VAL A 667 -31.48 -12.63 -28.05
N VAL A 668 -32.17 -13.77 -27.87
CA VAL A 668 -33.63 -13.82 -27.80
C VAL A 668 -34.15 -12.98 -26.62
N VAL A 669 -33.58 -13.15 -25.44
CA VAL A 669 -33.98 -12.37 -24.24
C VAL A 669 -33.70 -10.88 -24.43
N LEU A 670 -32.55 -10.50 -24.98
CA LEU A 670 -32.22 -9.11 -25.25
C LEU A 670 -33.14 -8.50 -26.30
N GLN A 671 -33.50 -9.23 -27.37
CA GLN A 671 -34.48 -8.78 -28.36
C GLN A 671 -35.86 -8.52 -27.73
N GLN A 672 -36.29 -9.38 -26.80
CA GLN A 672 -37.54 -9.19 -26.07
C GLN A 672 -37.48 -8.00 -25.09
N ALA A 673 -36.34 -7.79 -24.44
CA ALA A 673 -36.15 -6.70 -23.48
C ALA A 673 -35.82 -5.34 -24.15
N PHE A 674 -35.37 -5.33 -25.41
CA PHE A 674 -34.87 -4.12 -26.08
C PHE A 674 -35.89 -2.98 -26.13
N PRO A 675 -37.17 -3.20 -26.51
CA PRO A 675 -38.17 -2.11 -26.56
C PRO A 675 -38.43 -1.50 -25.17
N LEU A 676 -38.38 -2.34 -24.13
CA LEU A 676 -38.52 -1.90 -22.75
C LEU A 676 -37.32 -1.03 -22.32
N ILE A 677 -36.10 -1.45 -22.68
CA ILE A 677 -34.88 -0.66 -22.42
C ILE A 677 -34.93 0.69 -23.14
N GLN A 678 -35.39 0.74 -24.40
CA GLN A 678 -35.58 2.00 -25.12
C GLN A 678 -36.58 2.92 -24.41
N THR A 679 -37.67 2.36 -23.90
CA THR A 679 -38.67 3.11 -23.13
C THR A 679 -38.05 3.72 -21.87
N ILE A 680 -37.23 2.96 -21.15
CA ILE A 680 -36.52 3.45 -19.95
C ILE A 680 -35.55 4.57 -20.33
N VAL A 681 -34.69 4.36 -21.33
CA VAL A 681 -33.72 5.37 -21.78
C VAL A 681 -34.42 6.66 -22.18
N SER A 682 -35.55 6.58 -22.89
CA SER A 682 -36.32 7.77 -23.30
C SER A 682 -36.84 8.62 -22.13
N LYS A 683 -37.14 7.99 -20.98
CA LYS A 683 -37.64 8.65 -19.77
C LYS A 683 -36.52 9.11 -18.82
N TRP A 684 -35.36 8.44 -18.85
CA TRP A 684 -34.29 8.56 -17.85
C TRP A 684 -32.95 9.04 -18.43
N LEU A 685 -32.96 9.66 -19.62
CA LEU A 685 -31.74 10.02 -20.35
C LEU A 685 -30.85 11.05 -19.62
N ASN A 686 -31.44 11.81 -18.69
CA ASN A 686 -30.75 12.79 -17.84
C ASN A 686 -30.13 12.19 -16.57
N GLU A 687 -30.47 10.94 -16.21
CA GLU A 687 -29.99 10.29 -14.98
C GLU A 687 -28.81 9.36 -15.30
N PRO A 688 -27.58 9.72 -14.89
CA PRO A 688 -26.36 9.00 -15.29
C PRO A 688 -26.34 7.55 -14.79
N GLU A 689 -26.81 7.28 -13.58
CA GLU A 689 -26.82 5.91 -13.00
C GLU A 689 -27.72 4.94 -13.79
N VAL A 690 -28.85 5.41 -14.31
CA VAL A 690 -29.77 4.56 -15.12
C VAL A 690 -29.16 4.30 -16.48
N VAL A 691 -28.60 5.34 -17.11
CA VAL A 691 -27.90 5.25 -18.39
C VAL A 691 -26.70 4.30 -18.28
N GLU A 692 -25.90 4.39 -17.23
CA GLU A 692 -24.77 3.50 -16.97
C GLU A 692 -25.22 2.05 -16.76
N ALA A 693 -26.30 1.82 -16.01
CA ALA A 693 -26.87 0.48 -15.84
C ALA A 693 -27.34 -0.14 -17.17
N VAL A 694 -27.98 0.66 -18.05
CA VAL A 694 -28.36 0.22 -19.40
C VAL A 694 -27.13 -0.10 -20.24
N CYS A 695 -26.13 0.78 -20.25
CA CYS A 695 -24.86 0.55 -20.96
C CYS A 695 -24.20 -0.74 -20.46
N ALA A 696 -24.19 -0.99 -19.16
CA ALA A 696 -23.58 -2.18 -18.56
C ALA A 696 -24.27 -3.49 -18.95
N VAL A 697 -25.59 -3.49 -19.22
CA VAL A 697 -26.28 -4.67 -19.78
C VAL A 697 -25.66 -5.03 -21.13
N PHE A 698 -25.63 -4.07 -22.06
CA PHE A 698 -25.11 -4.31 -23.40
C PHE A 698 -23.60 -4.52 -23.43
N GLU A 699 -22.83 -3.83 -22.59
CA GLU A 699 -21.38 -4.00 -22.51
C GLU A 699 -21.00 -5.43 -22.10
N LYS A 700 -21.64 -5.94 -21.04
CA LYS A 700 -21.40 -7.31 -20.57
C LYS A 700 -21.91 -8.33 -21.58
N SER A 701 -23.09 -8.14 -22.17
CA SER A 701 -23.60 -9.01 -23.24
C SER A 701 -22.71 -9.04 -24.47
N LEU A 702 -22.15 -7.90 -24.90
CA LEU A 702 -21.20 -7.81 -26.02
C LEU A 702 -19.90 -8.58 -25.74
N LYS A 703 -19.38 -8.47 -24.51
CA LYS A 703 -18.18 -9.21 -24.08
C LYS A 703 -18.39 -10.72 -24.11
N THR A 704 -19.60 -11.18 -23.80
CA THR A 704 -19.96 -12.59 -23.74
C THR A 704 -20.33 -13.18 -25.11
N LEU A 705 -21.20 -12.50 -25.86
CA LEU A 705 -21.77 -13.03 -27.11
C LEU A 705 -20.85 -12.87 -28.32
N LEU A 706 -19.90 -11.94 -28.27
CA LEU A 706 -18.93 -11.68 -29.34
C LEU A 706 -19.59 -11.56 -30.73
N ARG A 707 -19.50 -12.60 -31.58
CA ARG A 707 -20.07 -12.61 -32.94
C ARG A 707 -21.59 -12.79 -32.93
N ASP A 708 -22.14 -13.48 -31.94
CA ASP A 708 -23.59 -13.77 -31.85
C ASP A 708 -24.40 -12.52 -31.54
N PHE A 709 -23.77 -11.43 -31.08
CA PHE A 709 -24.42 -10.15 -30.86
C PHE A 709 -24.79 -9.41 -32.16
N ALA A 710 -24.30 -9.86 -33.32
CA ALA A 710 -24.49 -9.20 -34.61
C ALA A 710 -25.93 -8.73 -34.90
N PRO A 711 -27.02 -9.48 -34.58
CA PRO A 711 -28.40 -9.05 -34.84
C PRO A 711 -28.82 -7.78 -34.10
N LEU A 712 -28.17 -7.44 -32.97
CA LEU A 712 -28.53 -6.30 -32.11
C LEU A 712 -27.65 -5.07 -32.34
N VAL A 713 -26.59 -5.17 -33.14
CA VAL A 713 -25.60 -4.09 -33.33
C VAL A 713 -26.25 -2.81 -33.87
N THR A 714 -27.11 -2.91 -34.89
CA THR A 714 -27.75 -1.73 -35.49
C THR A 714 -28.62 -0.99 -34.49
N GLN A 715 -29.48 -1.73 -33.78
CA GLN A 715 -30.37 -1.16 -32.75
C GLN A 715 -29.56 -0.55 -31.61
N LEU A 716 -28.45 -1.18 -31.22
CA LEU A 716 -27.57 -0.66 -30.19
C LEU A 716 -26.88 0.65 -30.61
N CYS A 717 -26.38 0.75 -31.85
CA CYS A 717 -25.76 1.97 -32.36
C CYS A 717 -26.75 3.14 -32.39
N GLU A 718 -28.02 2.89 -32.78
CA GLU A 718 -29.08 3.90 -32.74
C GLU A 718 -29.35 4.37 -31.31
N LEU A 719 -29.42 3.43 -30.35
CA LEU A 719 -29.62 3.73 -28.94
C LEU A 719 -28.45 4.55 -28.37
N ILE A 720 -27.20 4.17 -28.65
CA ILE A 720 -26.00 4.92 -28.26
C ILE A 720 -26.04 6.33 -28.83
N GLY A 721 -26.39 6.48 -30.12
CA GLY A 721 -26.51 7.77 -30.78
C GLY A 721 -27.57 8.66 -30.11
N GLN A 722 -28.72 8.10 -29.74
CA GLN A 722 -29.75 8.80 -28.99
C GLN A 722 -29.26 9.25 -27.60
N MET A 723 -28.61 8.35 -26.86
CA MET A 723 -28.09 8.62 -25.51
C MET A 723 -27.05 9.73 -25.54
N PHE A 724 -26.01 9.56 -26.36
CA PHE A 724 -24.89 10.49 -26.46
C PHE A 724 -25.29 11.83 -27.09
N GLY A 725 -26.20 11.80 -28.07
CA GLY A 725 -26.68 13.00 -28.75
C GLY A 725 -27.46 13.95 -27.85
N ALA A 726 -28.16 13.42 -26.83
CA ALA A 726 -28.90 14.25 -25.88
C ALA A 726 -28.12 14.52 -24.58
N TYR A 727 -27.39 13.53 -24.02
CA TYR A 727 -26.50 13.72 -22.87
C TYR A 727 -25.18 12.95 -23.07
N PRO A 728 -24.08 13.64 -23.43
CA PRO A 728 -22.77 12.99 -23.59
C PRO A 728 -22.26 12.39 -22.27
N GLN A 729 -22.06 11.07 -22.25
CA GLN A 729 -21.55 10.34 -21.09
C GLN A 729 -20.43 9.37 -21.49
N ALA A 730 -19.48 9.13 -20.58
CA ALA A 730 -18.34 8.24 -20.82
C ALA A 730 -18.77 6.78 -21.09
N SER A 731 -19.81 6.30 -20.40
CA SER A 731 -20.35 4.94 -20.55
C SER A 731 -20.79 4.62 -21.99
N ALA A 732 -21.37 5.59 -22.70
CA ALA A 732 -21.75 5.45 -24.11
C ALA A 732 -20.52 5.39 -25.04
N LEU A 733 -19.45 6.14 -24.75
CA LEU A 733 -18.18 6.06 -25.47
C LEU A 733 -17.48 4.73 -25.23
N ASP A 734 -17.49 4.22 -24.01
CA ASP A 734 -16.93 2.91 -23.67
C ASP A 734 -17.67 1.77 -24.37
N LEU A 735 -19.00 1.84 -24.41
CA LEU A 735 -19.82 0.89 -25.15
C LEU A 735 -19.52 0.95 -26.66
N THR A 736 -19.39 2.15 -27.22
CA THR A 736 -18.96 2.37 -28.62
C THR A 736 -17.58 1.76 -28.87
N ARG A 737 -16.62 1.96 -27.96
CA ARG A 737 -15.28 1.37 -28.04
C ARG A 737 -15.34 -0.16 -28.08
N GLN A 738 -16.22 -0.80 -27.30
CA GLN A 738 -16.40 -2.25 -27.35
C GLN A 738 -16.97 -2.72 -28.69
N VAL A 739 -17.96 -2.01 -29.25
CA VAL A 739 -18.51 -2.29 -30.59
C VAL A 739 -17.42 -2.16 -31.67
N LEU A 740 -16.62 -1.08 -31.62
CA LEU A 740 -15.54 -0.80 -32.58
C LEU A 740 -14.37 -1.80 -32.50
N ARG A 741 -13.97 -2.23 -31.29
CA ARG A 741 -12.93 -3.26 -31.10
C ARG A 741 -13.26 -4.59 -31.80
N ARG A 742 -14.53 -4.86 -32.09
CA ARG A 742 -15.00 -6.12 -32.65
C ARG A 742 -15.34 -6.05 -34.15
N LYS A 743 -15.33 -4.86 -34.76
CA LYS A 743 -15.37 -4.64 -36.22
C LYS A 743 -14.24 -3.70 -36.63
N ALA A 744 -13.03 -4.23 -36.79
CA ALA A 744 -11.87 -3.47 -37.26
C ALA A 744 -12.05 -2.93 -38.71
N ASP A 745 -13.02 -3.45 -39.46
CA ASP A 745 -13.28 -2.99 -40.83
C ASP A 745 -13.87 -1.56 -40.90
N LEU A 746 -14.32 -1.01 -39.76
CA LEU A 746 -14.80 0.38 -39.64
C LEU A 746 -13.67 1.44 -39.56
N TYR A 747 -12.40 1.02 -39.49
CA TYR A 747 -11.25 1.94 -39.56
C TYR A 747 -10.96 2.45 -40.99
N LEU A 748 -11.71 2.02 -42.01
CA LEU A 748 -11.56 2.44 -43.42
C LEU A 748 -12.39 3.68 -43.79
N SER A 749 -12.64 4.58 -42.85
CA SER A 749 -13.20 5.91 -43.14
C SER A 749 -12.07 6.88 -43.48
N ASP A 750 -12.09 7.46 -44.69
CA ASP A 750 -11.05 8.36 -45.24
C ASP A 750 -10.83 9.68 -44.47
N HIS A 751 -11.57 9.92 -43.40
CA HIS A 751 -11.46 11.13 -42.58
C HIS A 751 -11.31 10.77 -41.09
N LEU A 752 -10.06 10.66 -40.64
CA LEU A 752 -9.71 10.74 -39.23
C LEU A 752 -9.60 12.23 -38.86
N ASP A 753 -10.52 12.74 -38.04
CA ASP A 753 -10.37 14.07 -37.43
C ASP A 753 -9.34 13.98 -36.30
N ILE A 754 -8.12 14.44 -36.56
CA ILE A 754 -6.92 14.37 -35.69
C ILE A 754 -7.03 15.33 -34.48
N LYS A 755 -8.17 16.00 -34.25
CA LYS A 755 -8.31 17.03 -33.20
C LYS A 755 -8.57 16.54 -31.77
N ALA A 756 -8.48 15.25 -31.47
CA ALA A 756 -8.83 14.69 -30.15
C ALA A 756 -7.65 14.25 -29.26
N VAL A 757 -6.44 14.79 -29.46
CA VAL A 757 -5.31 14.50 -28.55
C VAL A 757 -4.65 15.79 -28.16
N PHE A 758 -4.91 16.27 -26.94
CA PHE A 758 -3.95 16.81 -25.97
C PHE A 758 -4.70 17.50 -24.83
N TYR A 759 -4.57 16.99 -23.60
CA TYR A 759 -4.24 17.81 -22.42
C TYR A 759 -3.85 16.97 -21.19
N CYS A 760 -3.07 17.62 -20.32
CA CYS A 760 -2.62 17.28 -18.97
C CYS A 760 -1.35 16.42 -18.85
N GLY A 761 -0.35 17.00 -18.17
CA GLY A 761 0.90 16.37 -17.78
C GLY A 761 1.03 16.34 -16.25
N GLU A 762 1.42 15.19 -15.72
CA GLU A 762 1.94 14.96 -14.37
C GLU A 762 2.94 13.77 -14.37
N HIS A 763 3.70 13.62 -13.28
CA HIS A 763 4.89 12.77 -13.08
C HIS A 763 4.79 11.29 -13.52
N HIS A 764 3.59 10.70 -13.51
CA HIS A 764 3.31 9.28 -13.75
C HIS A 764 3.14 8.91 -15.24
N LEU A 765 3.25 9.90 -16.14
CA LEU A 765 3.03 9.69 -17.58
C LEU A 765 4.31 9.54 -18.40
N ALA A 766 5.50 9.61 -17.79
CA ALA A 766 6.78 9.49 -18.49
C ALA A 766 6.88 8.20 -19.34
N GLU A 767 6.33 7.10 -18.83
CA GLU A 767 6.25 5.84 -19.56
C GLU A 767 5.36 5.92 -20.80
N HIS A 768 4.25 6.63 -20.72
CA HIS A 768 3.31 6.81 -21.83
C HIS A 768 3.91 7.71 -22.91
N PHE A 769 4.62 8.78 -22.52
CA PHE A 769 5.38 9.63 -23.46
C PHE A 769 6.51 8.86 -24.15
N ALA A 770 7.21 7.99 -23.42
CA ALA A 770 8.21 7.10 -24.01
C ALA A 770 7.62 6.15 -25.04
N GLU A 771 6.39 5.65 -24.84
CA GLU A 771 5.71 4.82 -25.84
C GLU A 771 5.30 5.60 -27.10
N VAL A 772 4.90 6.87 -26.95
CA VAL A 772 4.66 7.77 -28.10
C VAL A 772 5.97 8.03 -28.84
N LEU A 773 7.04 8.40 -28.14
CA LEU A 773 8.36 8.63 -28.74
C LEU A 773 8.92 7.37 -29.42
N PHE A 774 8.74 6.19 -28.82
CA PHE A 774 9.09 4.90 -29.44
C PHE A 774 8.30 4.66 -30.73
N SER A 775 7.00 4.92 -30.70
CA SER A 775 6.14 4.73 -31.88
C SER A 775 6.50 5.70 -33.00
N VAL A 776 6.81 6.95 -32.66
CA VAL A 776 7.26 7.96 -33.64
C VAL A 776 8.69 7.67 -34.13
N SER A 777 9.60 7.18 -33.27
CA SER A 777 10.97 6.83 -33.67
C SER A 777 10.99 5.64 -34.63
N ARG A 778 10.11 4.66 -34.42
CA ARG A 778 9.98 3.49 -35.30
C ARG A 778 9.34 3.81 -36.64
N ASN A 779 8.28 4.61 -36.66
CA ASN A 779 7.47 4.81 -37.86
C ASN A 779 7.82 6.09 -38.64
N CYS A 780 8.35 7.13 -37.97
CA CYS A 780 8.64 8.44 -38.55
C CYS A 780 10.02 9.01 -38.13
N PRO A 781 11.14 8.26 -38.25
CA PRO A 781 12.44 8.68 -37.71
C PRO A 781 13.00 9.97 -38.32
N SER A 782 12.77 10.19 -39.62
CA SER A 782 13.23 11.39 -40.34
C SER A 782 12.55 12.66 -39.83
N MET A 783 11.24 12.59 -39.56
CA MET A 783 10.47 13.71 -39.01
C MET A 783 10.79 13.95 -37.54
N LEU A 784 10.95 12.87 -36.76
CA LEU A 784 11.33 12.97 -35.35
C LEU A 784 12.68 13.69 -35.16
N SER A 785 13.64 13.45 -36.05
CA SER A 785 14.95 14.10 -36.02
C SER A 785 14.85 15.62 -36.19
N VAL A 786 13.97 16.08 -37.08
CA VAL A 786 13.71 17.51 -37.31
C VAL A 786 12.98 18.11 -36.11
N TRP A 787 11.88 17.48 -35.69
CA TRP A 787 11.05 17.96 -34.58
C TRP A 787 11.80 18.05 -33.25
N LEU A 788 12.60 17.04 -32.89
CA LEU A 788 13.36 17.06 -31.63
C LEU A 788 14.42 18.16 -31.64
N ARG A 789 15.12 18.36 -32.75
CA ARG A 789 16.16 19.40 -32.86
C ARG A 789 15.56 20.80 -32.83
N GLU A 790 14.43 21.02 -33.48
CA GLU A 790 13.71 22.30 -33.44
C GLU A 790 13.12 22.56 -32.04
N ALA A 791 12.50 21.55 -31.43
CA ALA A 791 11.87 21.68 -30.12
C ALA A 791 12.89 21.97 -29.01
N LEU A 792 14.08 21.37 -29.04
CA LEU A 792 15.11 21.55 -28.01
C LEU A 792 16.05 22.74 -28.25
N LEU A 793 15.91 23.43 -29.39
CA LEU A 793 16.72 24.58 -29.78
C LEU A 793 16.64 25.77 -28.79
N PRO A 794 15.46 26.14 -28.23
CA PRO A 794 15.36 27.30 -27.35
C PRO A 794 16.19 27.12 -26.05
N PRO A 795 16.97 28.13 -25.63
CA PRO A 795 17.70 28.10 -24.37
C PRO A 795 16.73 28.04 -23.18
N GLY A 796 17.01 27.20 -22.19
CA GLY A 796 16.14 27.01 -21.02
C GLY A 796 14.90 26.13 -21.26
N PHE A 797 14.69 25.61 -22.47
CA PHE A 797 13.64 24.62 -22.77
C PHE A 797 14.26 23.22 -22.98
N PRO A 798 13.69 22.13 -22.45
CA PRO A 798 12.53 22.06 -21.57
C PRO A 798 12.82 22.48 -20.12
N SER A 799 14.09 22.75 -19.77
CA SER A 799 14.48 23.22 -18.44
C SER A 799 15.79 24.01 -18.48
N SER A 800 15.96 24.93 -17.53
CA SER A 800 17.21 25.67 -17.28
C SER A 800 18.34 24.79 -16.71
N HIS A 801 18.03 23.58 -16.24
CA HIS A 801 19.03 22.63 -15.73
C HIS A 801 19.78 21.86 -16.84
N LEU A 802 19.31 21.94 -18.10
CA LEU A 802 19.87 21.19 -19.20
C LEU A 802 20.93 21.99 -19.97
N THR A 803 22.09 21.37 -20.21
CA THR A 803 23.11 21.88 -21.12
C THR A 803 22.77 21.52 -22.57
N THR A 804 23.42 22.19 -23.53
CA THR A 804 23.33 21.84 -24.96
C THR A 804 23.74 20.39 -25.21
N GLU A 805 24.76 19.91 -24.48
CA GLU A 805 25.24 18.52 -24.57
C GLU A 805 24.19 17.51 -24.09
N HIS A 806 23.49 17.78 -22.98
CA HIS A 806 22.40 16.91 -22.52
C HIS A 806 21.28 16.78 -23.56
N LYS A 807 20.93 17.88 -24.23
CA LYS A 807 19.90 17.90 -25.28
C LYS A 807 20.33 17.13 -26.53
N GLU A 808 21.58 17.29 -26.95
CA GLU A 808 22.13 16.55 -28.09
C GLU A 808 22.24 15.06 -27.79
N HIS A 809 22.67 14.69 -26.58
CA HIS A 809 22.76 13.31 -26.13
C HIS A 809 21.40 12.62 -26.16
N PHE A 810 20.37 13.28 -25.61
CA PHE A 810 19.01 12.79 -25.62
C PHE A 810 18.46 12.60 -27.05
N CYS A 811 18.63 13.59 -27.93
CA CYS A 811 18.27 13.46 -29.34
C CYS A 811 18.92 12.24 -30.00
N GLN A 812 20.21 12.02 -29.76
CA GLN A 812 20.94 10.88 -30.33
C GLN A 812 20.42 9.55 -29.79
N GLN A 813 20.13 9.46 -28.49
CA GLN A 813 19.61 8.25 -27.86
C GLN A 813 18.20 7.90 -28.38
N ILE A 814 17.28 8.87 -28.44
CA ILE A 814 15.91 8.68 -28.95
C ILE A 814 15.91 8.24 -30.42
N LEU A 815 16.75 8.86 -31.26
CA LEU A 815 16.80 8.53 -32.70
C LEU A 815 17.45 7.18 -32.98
N ARG A 816 18.35 6.72 -32.10
CA ARG A 816 18.98 5.40 -32.19
C ARG A 816 18.08 4.29 -31.67
N GLU A 817 17.19 4.58 -30.73
CA GLU A 817 16.34 3.57 -30.10
C GLU A 817 15.03 3.37 -30.89
N GLN A 818 14.96 2.25 -31.61
CA GLN A 818 13.82 1.88 -32.46
C GLN A 818 13.29 0.46 -32.16
N VAL A 819 13.91 -0.25 -31.22
CA VAL A 819 13.68 -1.69 -31.00
C VAL A 819 13.19 -1.99 -29.57
N SER A 820 13.77 -1.36 -28.56
CA SER A 820 13.46 -1.60 -27.14
C SER A 820 12.61 -0.48 -26.54
N LYS A 821 11.34 -0.82 -26.25
CA LYS A 821 10.44 0.05 -25.46
C LYS A 821 11.01 0.35 -24.07
N ARG A 822 11.59 -0.66 -23.40
CA ARG A 822 12.18 -0.50 -22.07
C ARG A 822 13.31 0.53 -22.08
N ARG A 823 14.22 0.43 -23.05
CA ARG A 823 15.33 1.37 -23.18
C ARG A 823 14.87 2.77 -23.55
N MET A 824 13.83 2.90 -24.38
CA MET A 824 13.21 4.20 -24.65
C MET A 824 12.65 4.83 -23.37
N LYS A 825 12.00 4.03 -22.50
CA LYS A 825 11.55 4.50 -21.18
C LYS A 825 12.71 4.98 -20.32
N ASP A 826 13.80 4.20 -20.24
CA ASP A 826 14.99 4.57 -19.48
C ASP A 826 15.61 5.90 -19.95
N ILE A 827 15.73 6.09 -21.27
CA ILE A 827 16.24 7.33 -21.89
C ILE A 827 15.36 8.54 -21.54
N VAL A 828 14.03 8.41 -21.70
CA VAL A 828 13.08 9.50 -21.38
C VAL A 828 13.09 9.84 -19.90
N LYS A 829 13.18 8.81 -19.05
CA LYS A 829 13.25 8.95 -17.61
C LYS A 829 14.53 9.65 -17.16
N GLU A 830 15.69 9.23 -17.68
CA GLU A 830 16.97 9.88 -17.39
C GLU A 830 16.95 11.36 -17.80
N PHE A 831 16.44 11.66 -19.00
CA PHE A 831 16.32 13.04 -19.47
C PHE A 831 15.32 13.88 -18.66
N ALA A 832 14.21 13.28 -18.21
CA ALA A 832 13.25 13.94 -17.32
C ALA A 832 13.85 14.24 -15.93
N LEU A 833 14.64 13.31 -15.39
CA LEU A 833 15.38 13.51 -14.13
C LEU A 833 16.41 14.63 -14.26
N LEU A 834 17.19 14.64 -15.35
CA LEU A 834 18.12 15.71 -15.71
C LEU A 834 17.42 17.07 -15.82
N SER A 835 16.26 17.11 -16.49
CA SER A 835 15.46 18.33 -16.66
C SER A 835 14.98 18.91 -15.33
N ARG A 836 14.89 18.11 -14.27
CA ARG A 836 14.45 18.55 -12.95
C ARG A 836 15.59 18.72 -11.95
N GLY A 837 16.84 18.43 -12.35
CA GLY A 837 17.99 18.41 -11.43
C GLY A 837 17.98 17.23 -10.45
N LEU A 838 17.25 16.16 -10.75
CA LEU A 838 17.00 15.01 -9.86
C LEU A 838 17.83 13.75 -10.19
N GLN A 839 18.78 13.84 -11.13
CA GLN A 839 19.62 12.71 -11.52
C GLN A 839 20.44 12.22 -10.30
N GLY A 840 20.26 10.95 -9.89
CA GLY A 840 20.96 10.35 -8.74
C GLY A 840 20.33 10.60 -7.36
N THR A 841 19.09 11.07 -7.28
CA THR A 841 18.32 11.17 -6.02
C THR A 841 17.69 9.82 -5.64
N GLU A 842 17.35 9.59 -4.36
CA GLU A 842 16.58 8.39 -3.93
C GLU A 842 15.22 8.27 -4.64
N TYR A 843 14.64 9.38 -5.10
CA TYR A 843 13.47 9.35 -5.96
C TYR A 843 13.71 8.62 -7.28
N ALA A 844 14.94 8.57 -7.80
CA ALA A 844 15.30 7.77 -8.98
C ALA A 844 15.27 6.24 -8.72
N ALA A 845 15.27 5.80 -7.45
CA ALA A 845 15.15 4.41 -7.06
C ALA A 845 13.67 3.94 -6.96
N ASN A 846 12.73 4.84 -6.65
CA ASN A 846 11.28 4.57 -6.61
C ASN A 846 10.58 4.79 -7.97
N TYR A 847 11.32 4.68 -9.07
CA TYR A 847 10.97 5.16 -10.40
C TYR A 847 11.02 4.02 -11.41
#